data_AF-A0AA38WE28-F1
#
_entry.id   AF-A0AA38WE28-F1
#
_cell.length_a   1.000
_cell.length_b   1.000
_cell.length_c   1.000
_cell.angle_alpha   90.00
_cell.angle_beta   90.00
_cell.angle_gamma   90.00
#
_symmetry.space_group_name_H-M   'P 1'
#
loop_
_entity.id
_entity.type
_entity.pdbx_description
1 polymer ?
#
loop_
_entity_poly.entity_id
_entity_poly.type
_entity_poly.pdbx_seq_one_letter_code
_entity_poly.pdbx_strand_id
1 'polypeptide(L)'
;MDLNASPEPEEDEGTFEPNFSEDSAPEEKHSHHVDHVETAVDIMRREREERKQRLKRERPDDRPTHQAYRPMNDHVFQAKHQRTYDKSRLPPGWLDCPPYGQEIGCMVPSKVPLGEAFNDCIVPGKRYSFRQVIHQQRVVGRKLGLVIDLTNTTRYYSVNDWKKEGIKYVKINCKGRGSVPENEAVSQFLARQKNSKKYILVHCTHGHNRTGYMIIHYLMRTVLMSVAQAIKIFADARPPGIYKPDYIDALYAFYHERKPDLVTCPSTPEWKRSSEFDLNGEALPDEDDDGVPVDPVDENHDTEGVMTNDDVLGDSIPQDQQDAFRQFCYQALKLSAGVRGNHQFPGSHPVSLDRENLQLLRQRYYYATWKADGTRYMMLITMDGCYLIDRNFVFRRVQMRFPWKLSGEGLAEKVHHFTLLDGEMIIDTVPDTRKQERRYLIYDLMAINHVSVVERPFYERWKMLEKEVVEPRNYERARICQKQHSLYRYDLEPFRVRRKDFWLLSTVTKLLKEFIPRLSHDADGLVFQGWDDPYVPRTHEGLLKWKYASMNSVDFLFEMAEDRQLLFLHERGKKKLMEGNRIAFGDDVDPASYSGKIVECAWNKEEEVWVCMRVRTDKATPNDFNTYRKVLRSIKDNITEEVLLDEIHEIIRLPMYADRIKQDSKGHHHSSTRPKVRMGFVQNISPWQFLPT
;
A
#
# COMPACT_ATOMS: atom_id res chain seq x y z
N MET A 1 -11.78 -45.62 34.88
CA MET A 1 -11.07 -46.90 34.90
C MET A 1 -10.34 -46.98 33.57
N ASP A 2 -9.25 -46.28 33.32
CA ASP A 2 -7.99 -46.11 34.06
C ASP A 2 -7.26 -47.43 34.35
N LEU A 3 -6.08 -47.57 33.73
CA LEU A 3 -4.75 -47.94 34.27
C LEU A 3 -3.86 -48.42 33.08
N ASN A 4 -2.94 -47.62 32.52
CA ASN A 4 -1.56 -47.30 32.96
C ASN A 4 -0.64 -48.55 33.02
N ALA A 5 0.63 -48.59 32.57
CA ALA A 5 1.61 -47.58 32.13
C ALA A 5 2.81 -48.28 31.43
N SER A 6 3.68 -47.48 30.79
CA SER A 6 4.98 -47.84 30.19
C SER A 6 6.02 -48.42 31.16
N PRO A 7 7.10 -49.03 30.61
CA PRO A 7 8.43 -48.45 30.87
C PRO A 7 9.39 -48.47 29.65
N GLU A 8 10.36 -47.54 29.66
CA GLU A 8 11.65 -47.50 28.93
C GLU A 8 12.78 -47.58 29.99
N PRO A 9 14.10 -47.57 29.68
CA PRO A 9 14.89 -48.19 28.59
C PRO A 9 16.22 -48.85 29.12
N GLU A 10 16.97 -49.60 28.30
CA GLU A 10 18.37 -50.00 28.58
C GLU A 10 19.23 -49.94 27.28
N GLU A 11 20.27 -49.09 27.30
CA GLU A 11 21.72 -49.33 27.08
C GLU A 11 22.16 -49.26 25.60
N ASP A 12 23.23 -48.56 25.18
CA ASP A 12 24.54 -48.42 25.84
C ASP A 12 25.40 -47.23 25.30
N GLU A 13 26.39 -46.82 26.09
CA GLU A 13 27.37 -45.72 25.98
C GLU A 13 28.42 -45.90 24.85
N GLY A 14 29.28 -44.95 24.43
CA GLY A 14 29.64 -43.59 24.85
C GLY A 14 30.90 -43.14 24.09
N THR A 15 31.34 -41.87 24.17
CA THR A 15 32.76 -41.48 23.95
C THR A 15 33.10 -40.09 24.53
N PHE A 16 34.28 -40.05 25.12
CA PHE A 16 35.01 -39.01 25.86
C PHE A 16 35.32 -37.69 25.13
N GLU A 17 35.39 -36.58 25.89
CA GLU A 17 36.22 -35.40 25.62
C GLU A 17 37.69 -35.64 26.06
N PRO A 18 38.67 -34.90 25.50
CA PRO A 18 39.25 -33.83 26.34
C PRO A 18 39.76 -32.57 25.61
N ASN A 19 39.80 -31.49 26.40
CA ASN A 19 40.44 -30.19 26.16
C ASN A 19 41.96 -30.26 25.87
N PHE A 20 42.46 -29.31 25.07
CA PHE A 20 43.85 -28.81 25.15
C PHE A 20 43.94 -27.31 24.74
N SER A 21 44.39 -26.47 25.68
CA SER A 21 45.29 -25.32 25.47
C SER A 21 46.73 -25.83 25.65
N GLU A 22 47.83 -25.32 25.11
CA GLU A 22 48.34 -23.96 24.90
C GLU A 22 49.65 -24.14 24.08
N ASP A 23 50.02 -23.25 23.15
CA ASP A 23 51.35 -22.61 23.00
C ASP A 23 51.67 -22.06 21.60
N SER A 24 52.69 -21.18 21.55
CA SER A 24 52.72 -19.94 20.76
C SER A 24 53.74 -19.89 19.61
N ALA A 25 53.42 -19.07 18.59
CA ALA A 25 54.28 -18.32 17.63
C ALA A 25 54.87 -19.00 16.36
N PRO A 26 55.27 -18.25 15.30
CA PRO A 26 54.77 -16.98 14.74
C PRO A 26 54.36 -17.09 13.23
N GLU A 27 53.52 -16.16 12.78
CA GLU A 27 52.97 -16.08 11.42
C GLU A 27 54.00 -15.68 10.34
N GLU A 28 54.15 -16.53 9.31
CA GLU A 28 54.66 -16.12 7.99
C GLU A 28 53.50 -16.05 6.98
N LYS A 29 53.49 -14.94 6.22
CA LYS A 29 52.47 -14.49 5.28
C LYS A 29 52.27 -15.48 4.12
N HIS A 30 51.06 -16.02 3.98
CA HIS A 30 50.52 -16.46 2.68
C HIS A 30 49.10 -15.93 2.49
N SER A 31 48.91 -15.14 1.43
CA SER A 31 47.64 -14.51 1.09
C SER A 31 46.69 -15.53 0.45
N HIS A 32 45.63 -15.90 1.17
CA HIS A 32 44.49 -16.58 0.57
C HIS A 32 43.51 -15.54 0.00
N HIS A 33 43.47 -15.44 -1.33
CA HIS A 33 42.38 -14.82 -2.06
C HIS A 33 41.11 -15.64 -1.80
N VAL A 34 40.16 -15.07 -1.05
CA VAL A 34 38.78 -15.56 -0.98
C VAL A 34 37.99 -14.82 -2.04
N ASP A 35 37.55 -15.53 -3.07
CA ASP A 35 36.63 -15.00 -4.08
C ASP A 35 35.29 -14.67 -3.42
N HIS A 36 35.06 -13.37 -3.22
CA HIS A 36 33.76 -12.85 -2.84
C HIS A 36 32.79 -13.05 -4.02
N VAL A 37 31.90 -14.04 -3.92
CA VAL A 37 30.75 -14.18 -4.82
C VAL A 37 29.77 -13.06 -4.50
N GLU A 38 29.81 -11.99 -5.29
CA GLU A 38 28.87 -10.88 -5.19
C GLU A 38 27.46 -11.33 -5.55
N THR A 39 26.49 -11.01 -4.70
CA THR A 39 25.09 -11.35 -4.96
C THR A 39 24.48 -10.38 -5.97
N ALA A 40 23.46 -10.82 -6.70
CA ALA A 40 22.74 -9.99 -7.68
C ALA A 40 22.20 -8.67 -7.08
N VAL A 41 21.98 -8.63 -5.77
CA VAL A 41 21.53 -7.44 -5.03
C VAL A 41 22.67 -6.41 -4.88
N ASP A 42 23.89 -6.88 -4.65
CA ASP A 42 25.08 -6.03 -4.53
C ASP A 42 25.50 -5.46 -5.89
N ILE A 43 25.36 -6.26 -6.95
CA ILE A 43 25.57 -5.84 -8.35
C ILE A 43 24.55 -4.75 -8.74
N MET A 44 23.26 -4.93 -8.42
CA MET A 44 22.22 -3.91 -8.67
C MET A 44 22.46 -2.59 -7.92
N ARG A 45 22.94 -2.66 -6.66
CA ARG A 45 23.22 -1.45 -5.88
C ARG A 45 24.39 -0.67 -6.48
N ARG A 46 25.45 -1.37 -6.91
CA ARG A 46 26.62 -0.77 -7.56
C ARG A 46 26.28 -0.17 -8.92
N GLU A 47 25.57 -0.91 -9.78
CA GLU A 47 25.17 -0.40 -11.09
C GLU A 47 24.24 0.83 -11.00
N ARG A 48 23.40 0.91 -9.95
CA ARG A 48 22.56 2.08 -9.68
C ARG A 48 23.38 3.31 -9.26
N GLU A 49 24.46 3.11 -8.50
CA GLU A 49 25.38 4.18 -8.10
C GLU A 49 26.26 4.63 -9.27
N GLU A 50 26.71 3.70 -10.12
CA GLU A 50 27.44 4.00 -11.35
C GLU A 50 26.58 4.75 -12.38
N ARG A 51 25.29 4.41 -12.53
CA ARG A 51 24.34 5.18 -13.35
C ARG A 51 24.15 6.61 -12.83
N LYS A 52 24.09 6.81 -11.51
CA LYS A 52 24.02 8.15 -10.90
C LYS A 52 25.30 8.95 -11.13
N GLN A 53 26.47 8.31 -11.17
CA GLN A 53 27.74 8.98 -11.46
C GLN A 53 27.93 9.26 -12.96
N ARG A 54 27.47 8.39 -13.87
CA ARG A 54 27.47 8.65 -15.32
C ARG A 54 26.53 9.80 -15.71
N LEU A 55 25.33 9.85 -15.14
CA LEU A 55 24.39 10.97 -15.34
C LEU A 55 24.94 12.32 -14.85
N LYS A 56 25.87 12.33 -13.88
CA LYS A 56 26.61 13.53 -13.45
C LYS A 56 27.80 13.88 -14.36
N ARG A 57 28.30 12.94 -15.17
CA ARG A 57 29.39 13.16 -16.14
C ARG A 57 28.87 13.51 -17.54
N GLU A 58 27.65 13.09 -17.89
CA GLU A 58 27.05 13.27 -19.22
C GLU A 58 26.27 14.57 -19.42
N ARG A 59 26.28 15.51 -18.45
CA ARG A 59 25.77 16.87 -18.62
C ARG A 59 26.75 17.96 -18.19
N PRO A 60 27.82 18.20 -18.97
CA PRO A 60 28.59 19.43 -18.87
C PRO A 60 28.00 20.49 -19.82
N ASP A 61 27.48 21.57 -19.25
CA ASP A 61 27.04 22.83 -19.87
C ASP A 61 25.67 22.88 -20.59
N ASP A 62 24.66 23.41 -19.87
CA ASP A 62 23.92 24.59 -20.33
C ASP A 62 24.52 25.81 -19.61
N ARG A 63 25.27 26.64 -20.35
CA ARG A 63 25.73 27.97 -19.91
C ARG A 63 25.32 29.02 -20.93
N PRO A 64 24.74 30.16 -20.53
CA PRO A 64 24.68 31.34 -21.37
C PRO A 64 26.02 32.11 -21.33
N THR A 65 26.65 32.18 -22.49
CA THR A 65 27.50 33.24 -23.07
C THR A 65 28.29 34.19 -22.13
N HIS A 66 29.61 34.07 -22.18
CA HIS A 66 30.58 35.07 -21.70
C HIS A 66 30.69 36.27 -22.67
N GLN A 67 30.54 37.50 -22.17
CA GLN A 67 31.28 38.66 -22.67
C GLN A 67 32.46 38.94 -21.73
N ALA A 68 33.65 39.03 -22.31
CA ALA A 68 34.92 39.12 -21.62
C ALA A 68 35.28 40.58 -21.28
N TYR A 69 35.77 40.83 -20.05
CA TYR A 69 36.78 41.86 -19.78
C TYR A 69 37.73 41.40 -18.65
N ARG A 70 38.99 41.82 -18.81
CA ARG A 70 40.21 41.40 -18.10
C ARG A 70 40.35 41.96 -16.67
N PRO A 71 41.29 41.44 -15.86
CA PRO A 71 41.35 41.63 -14.41
C PRO A 71 42.08 42.91 -14.04
N MET A 72 41.50 43.67 -13.10
CA MET A 72 42.23 44.70 -12.37
C MET A 72 41.73 44.69 -10.92
N ASN A 73 42.64 44.33 -10.01
CA ASN A 73 42.52 44.69 -8.60
C ASN A 73 42.33 46.20 -8.54
N ASP A 74 41.32 46.67 -7.80
CA ASP A 74 41.63 47.49 -6.64
C ASP A 74 40.42 47.64 -5.72
N HIS A 75 40.76 47.78 -4.45
CA HIS A 75 39.91 47.99 -3.31
C HIS A 75 38.76 48.99 -3.54
N VAL A 76 37.74 48.86 -2.67
CA VAL A 76 36.63 49.81 -2.42
C VAL A 76 35.36 49.54 -3.23
N PHE A 77 34.43 48.75 -2.67
CA PHE A 77 33.07 49.17 -2.35
C PHE A 77 32.32 48.02 -1.66
N GLN A 78 32.13 48.19 -0.35
CA GLN A 78 31.31 47.35 0.51
C GLN A 78 29.82 47.47 0.17
N ALA A 79 29.09 46.43 0.61
CA ALA A 79 27.65 46.40 0.95
C ALA A 79 26.64 46.06 -0.17
N LYS A 80 26.35 44.76 -0.33
CA LYS A 80 24.99 44.25 -0.62
C LYS A 80 24.68 43.02 0.23
N HIS A 81 23.48 43.03 0.80
CA HIS A 81 23.03 42.32 2.00
C HIS A 81 23.06 40.78 1.93
N GLN A 82 23.91 40.16 2.75
CA GLN A 82 23.65 38.82 3.30
C GLN A 82 22.68 38.98 4.48
N ARG A 83 21.44 38.47 4.38
CA ARG A 83 20.54 38.36 5.54
C ARG A 83 21.06 37.28 6.48
N THR A 84 21.69 37.71 7.57
CA THR A 84 22.05 36.87 8.73
C THR A 84 20.78 36.39 9.43
N TYR A 85 20.51 35.08 9.44
CA TYR A 85 19.48 34.49 10.30
C TYR A 85 19.91 34.65 11.76
N ASP A 86 19.21 35.49 12.50
CA ASP A 86 19.47 35.77 13.90
C ASP A 86 19.13 34.55 14.76
N LYS A 87 20.16 33.90 15.31
CA LYS A 87 20.03 32.67 16.12
C LYS A 87 19.21 32.89 17.41
N SER A 88 19.02 34.13 17.84
CA SER A 88 18.38 34.52 19.10
C SER A 88 16.94 35.04 18.97
N ARG A 89 16.40 35.21 17.75
CA ARG A 89 15.05 35.78 17.59
C ARG A 89 13.96 34.80 18.05
N LEU A 90 13.12 35.23 18.98
CA LEU A 90 11.98 34.44 19.47
C LEU A 90 10.96 34.18 18.34
N PRO A 91 10.34 32.98 18.27
CA PRO A 91 9.27 32.74 17.31
C PRO A 91 8.08 33.67 17.58
N PRO A 92 7.48 34.29 16.56
CA PRO A 92 6.34 35.19 16.73
C PRO A 92 5.19 34.52 17.48
N GLY A 93 4.68 35.21 18.51
CA GLY A 93 3.59 34.72 19.37
C GLY A 93 3.96 33.58 20.32
N TRP A 94 5.25 33.21 20.45
CA TRP A 94 5.67 32.13 21.36
C TRP A 94 5.54 32.50 22.85
N LEU A 95 5.79 33.76 23.19
CA LEU A 95 5.89 34.22 24.59
C LEU A 95 4.57 34.05 25.33
N ASP A 96 3.47 34.51 24.73
CA ASP A 96 2.13 34.48 25.32
C ASP A 96 1.33 33.21 24.98
N CYS A 97 1.87 32.35 24.12
CA CYS A 97 1.30 31.02 23.88
C CYS A 97 1.37 30.17 25.16
N PRO A 98 0.25 29.54 25.59
CA PRO A 98 0.25 28.66 26.77
C PRO A 98 1.27 27.51 26.65
N PRO A 99 1.93 27.06 27.74
CA PRO A 99 3.06 26.15 27.65
C PRO A 99 2.69 24.72 27.19
N TYR A 100 1.68 24.10 27.80
CA TYR A 100 1.24 22.73 27.47
C TYR A 100 -0.28 22.53 27.71
N GLY A 101 -0.86 21.46 27.16
CA GLY A 101 -2.25 21.05 27.36
C GLY A 101 -2.39 19.80 28.24
N GLN A 102 -3.62 19.32 28.41
CA GLN A 102 -3.90 18.04 29.09
C GLN A 102 -3.44 16.84 28.26
N GLU A 103 -3.23 15.70 28.91
CA GLU A 103 -2.81 14.50 28.21
C GLU A 103 -3.93 13.90 27.35
N ILE A 104 -3.54 13.34 26.22
CA ILE A 104 -4.41 12.57 25.33
C ILE A 104 -3.68 11.24 25.08
N GLY A 105 -4.18 10.13 25.63
CA GLY A 105 -3.56 8.82 25.41
C GLY A 105 -2.06 8.78 25.77
N CYS A 106 -1.68 9.38 26.91
CA CYS A 106 -0.30 9.58 27.38
C CYS A 106 0.55 10.60 26.59
N MET A 107 -0.01 11.27 25.59
CA MET A 107 0.67 12.36 24.86
C MET A 107 0.32 13.72 25.47
N VAL A 108 1.32 14.56 25.69
CA VAL A 108 1.17 15.92 26.20
C VAL A 108 1.47 16.90 25.06
N PRO A 109 0.46 17.59 24.51
CA PRO A 109 0.68 18.63 23.52
C PRO A 109 1.34 19.85 24.18
N SER A 110 2.43 20.33 23.61
CA SER A 110 3.24 21.40 24.19
C SER A 110 3.74 22.36 23.11
N LYS A 111 3.96 23.64 23.47
CA LYS A 111 4.81 24.53 22.67
C LYS A 111 6.27 24.10 22.76
N VAL A 112 7.12 24.57 21.84
CA VAL A 112 8.54 24.24 21.87
C VAL A 112 9.20 24.84 23.13
N PRO A 113 9.95 24.06 23.93
CA PRO A 113 10.79 24.65 24.96
C PRO A 113 11.99 25.34 24.33
N LEU A 114 12.46 26.44 24.94
CA LEU A 114 13.63 27.17 24.45
C LEU A 114 14.84 26.92 25.36
N GLY A 115 15.99 26.74 24.73
CA GLY A 115 17.28 26.57 25.39
C GLY A 115 17.82 27.89 25.98
N GLU A 116 18.94 27.78 26.68
CA GLU A 116 19.52 28.90 27.44
C GLU A 116 19.89 30.12 26.57
N ALA A 117 20.15 29.90 25.27
CA ALA A 117 20.45 30.96 24.31
C ALA A 117 19.33 32.01 24.14
N PHE A 118 18.09 31.70 24.54
CA PHE A 118 16.95 32.62 24.48
C PHE A 118 16.64 33.29 25.82
N ASN A 119 17.39 32.99 26.89
CA ASN A 119 17.09 33.46 28.25
C ASN A 119 17.14 34.98 28.38
N ASP A 120 18.00 35.66 27.60
CA ASP A 120 18.15 37.12 27.62
C ASP A 120 16.98 37.82 26.92
N CYS A 121 16.29 37.11 26.01
CA CYS A 121 15.10 37.61 25.32
C CYS A 121 13.79 37.33 26.07
N ILE A 122 13.83 36.56 27.17
CA ILE A 122 12.64 36.08 27.88
C ILE A 122 12.71 36.45 29.36
N VAL A 123 11.73 37.21 29.82
CA VAL A 123 11.57 37.55 31.25
C VAL A 123 11.50 36.28 32.11
N PRO A 124 12.19 36.21 33.27
CA PRO A 124 12.31 34.98 34.07
C PRO A 124 11.00 34.23 34.34
N GLY A 125 9.89 34.94 34.61
CA GLY A 125 8.58 34.35 34.88
C GLY A 125 7.86 33.75 33.66
N LYS A 126 8.29 34.06 32.44
CA LYS A 126 7.72 33.50 31.19
C LYS A 126 8.64 32.48 30.51
N ARG A 127 9.76 32.11 31.14
CA ARG A 127 10.67 31.10 30.60
C ARG A 127 9.98 29.73 30.53
N TYR A 128 10.25 29.01 29.46
CA TYR A 128 9.79 27.64 29.25
C TYR A 128 10.91 26.80 28.63
N SER A 129 11.80 26.32 29.49
CA SER A 129 12.97 25.49 29.15
C SER A 129 12.67 24.00 29.37
N PHE A 130 13.51 23.12 28.84
CA PHE A 130 13.35 21.66 29.03
C PHE A 130 13.30 21.27 30.52
N ARG A 131 14.09 21.93 31.39
CA ARG A 131 14.06 21.70 32.85
C ARG A 131 12.70 22.06 33.44
N GLN A 132 12.14 23.19 33.02
CA GLN A 132 10.80 23.60 33.46
C GLN A 132 9.72 22.65 32.95
N VAL A 133 9.82 22.18 31.70
CA VAL A 133 8.90 21.16 31.17
C VAL A 133 8.92 19.91 32.03
N ILE A 134 10.11 19.35 32.29
CA ILE A 134 10.26 18.15 33.11
C ILE A 134 9.71 18.36 34.52
N HIS A 135 10.04 19.49 35.15
CA HIS A 135 9.55 19.80 36.49
C HIS A 135 8.03 19.94 36.52
N GLN A 136 7.44 20.74 35.63
CA GLN A 136 5.99 20.96 35.55
C GLN A 136 5.25 19.65 35.29
N GLN A 137 5.74 18.79 34.39
CA GLN A 137 5.12 17.48 34.15
C GLN A 137 5.27 16.52 35.35
N ARG A 138 6.41 16.53 36.04
CA ARG A 138 6.60 15.73 37.28
C ARG A 138 5.66 16.16 38.40
N VAL A 139 5.42 17.47 38.57
CA VAL A 139 4.49 18.01 39.58
C VAL A 139 3.07 17.51 39.37
N VAL A 140 2.62 17.38 38.11
CA VAL A 140 1.31 16.79 37.79
C VAL A 140 1.33 15.25 37.72
N GLY A 141 2.38 14.60 38.24
CA GLY A 141 2.50 13.14 38.30
C GLY A 141 2.88 12.46 36.99
N ARG A 142 3.24 13.21 35.95
CA ARG A 142 3.57 12.69 34.62
C ARG A 142 5.07 12.53 34.43
N LYS A 143 5.55 11.28 34.36
CA LYS A 143 6.96 10.98 34.02
C LYS A 143 7.14 10.90 32.51
N LEU A 144 7.87 11.86 31.92
CA LEU A 144 8.20 11.86 30.50
C LEU A 144 9.20 10.74 30.15
N GLY A 145 9.00 10.09 29.01
CA GLY A 145 9.87 9.04 28.48
C GLY A 145 10.32 9.26 27.04
N LEU A 146 9.60 10.09 26.28
CA LEU A 146 9.88 10.40 24.89
C LEU A 146 9.48 11.85 24.60
N VAL A 147 10.27 12.54 23.77
CA VAL A 147 9.91 13.81 23.14
C VAL A 147 9.82 13.59 21.63
N ILE A 148 8.74 14.07 21.04
CA ILE A 148 8.52 14.14 19.60
C ILE A 148 8.52 15.61 19.17
N ASP A 149 9.57 16.00 18.45
CA ASP A 149 9.75 17.34 17.90
C ASP A 149 9.28 17.37 16.43
N LEU A 150 8.22 18.14 16.18
CA LEU A 150 7.61 18.33 14.85
C LEU A 150 8.10 19.60 14.12
N THR A 151 9.08 20.31 14.68
CA THR A 151 9.62 21.53 14.06
C THR A 151 10.56 21.21 12.90
N ASN A 152 10.66 22.10 11.92
CA ASN A 152 11.62 21.98 10.82
C ASN A 152 12.94 22.73 11.08
N THR A 153 13.36 22.84 12.34
CA THR A 153 14.58 23.54 12.74
C THR A 153 15.20 22.89 13.97
N THR A 154 16.50 23.06 14.17
CA THR A 154 17.24 22.56 15.35
C THR A 154 17.70 23.69 16.27
N ARG A 155 17.29 24.94 16.00
CA ARG A 155 17.80 26.12 16.72
C ARG A 155 17.29 26.28 18.15
N TYR A 156 16.19 25.62 18.51
CA TYR A 156 15.47 25.92 19.74
C TYR A 156 16.13 25.38 21.01
N TYR A 157 16.70 24.18 20.98
CA TYR A 157 17.37 23.57 22.13
C TYR A 157 18.30 22.42 21.71
N SER A 158 19.17 22.00 22.63
CA SER A 158 20.06 20.86 22.40
C SER A 158 19.38 19.53 22.73
N VAL A 159 19.44 18.56 21.82
CA VAL A 159 18.90 17.21 22.03
C VAL A 159 19.57 16.49 23.21
N ASN A 160 20.83 16.83 23.50
CA ASN A 160 21.60 16.21 24.59
C ASN A 160 20.99 16.48 25.96
N ASP A 161 20.26 17.58 26.12
CA ASP A 161 19.63 17.96 27.38
C ASP A 161 18.54 16.96 27.81
N TRP A 162 17.79 16.42 26.84
CA TRP A 162 16.78 15.38 27.08
C TRP A 162 17.42 14.01 27.34
N LYS A 163 18.47 13.67 26.58
CA LYS A 163 19.16 12.38 26.71
C LYS A 163 19.80 12.20 28.09
N LYS A 164 20.36 13.27 28.67
CA LYS A 164 20.95 13.26 30.02
C LYS A 164 19.92 12.90 31.10
N GLU A 165 18.66 13.25 30.91
CA GLU A 165 17.55 12.91 31.81
C GLU A 165 16.93 11.53 31.51
N GLY A 166 17.54 10.74 30.59
CA GLY A 166 17.04 9.42 30.19
C GLY A 166 15.75 9.47 29.37
N ILE A 167 15.46 10.62 28.74
CA ILE A 167 14.27 10.82 27.89
C ILE A 167 14.69 10.60 26.42
N LYS A 168 13.97 9.71 25.74
CA LYS A 168 14.20 9.45 24.30
C LYS A 168 13.77 10.67 23.49
N TYR A 169 14.38 10.87 22.34
CA TYR A 169 14.10 12.00 21.47
C TYR A 169 13.92 11.54 20.03
N VAL A 170 12.86 12.01 19.37
CA VAL A 170 12.56 11.76 17.97
C VAL A 170 12.19 13.10 17.32
N LYS A 171 12.83 13.40 16.19
CA LYS A 171 12.47 14.55 15.35
C LYS A 171 11.76 14.04 14.10
N ILE A 172 10.60 14.62 13.81
CA ILE A 172 9.83 14.39 12.58
C ILE A 172 9.74 15.74 11.89
N ASN A 173 10.55 15.93 10.85
CA ASN A 173 10.64 17.21 10.16
C ASN A 173 9.37 17.45 9.33
N CYS A 174 8.39 18.15 9.90
CA CYS A 174 7.21 18.58 9.16
C CYS A 174 7.54 19.87 8.41
N LYS A 175 7.39 19.87 7.07
CA LYS A 175 7.56 21.06 6.21
C LYS A 175 6.76 22.26 6.76
N GLY A 176 7.31 23.46 6.55
CA GLY A 176 6.66 24.72 6.91
C GLY A 176 5.82 25.27 5.76
N ARG A 177 4.95 26.24 6.07
CA ARG A 177 4.03 27.00 5.17
C ARG A 177 2.97 26.17 4.44
N GLY A 178 1.70 26.57 4.59
CA GLY A 178 0.55 26.16 3.77
C GLY A 178 0.19 24.67 3.73
N SER A 179 1.01 23.80 4.32
CA SER A 179 0.93 22.36 4.16
C SER A 179 0.75 21.64 5.50
N VAL A 180 0.07 20.50 5.44
CA VAL A 180 -0.10 19.57 6.55
C VAL A 180 1.03 18.52 6.56
N PRO A 181 1.33 17.88 7.71
CA PRO A 181 2.27 16.76 7.75
C PRO A 181 1.91 15.65 6.75
N GLU A 182 2.90 15.18 6.00
CA GLU A 182 2.74 14.08 5.03
C GLU A 182 2.37 12.75 5.73
N ASN A 183 1.72 11.84 5.00
CA ASN A 183 1.27 10.54 5.53
C ASN A 183 2.41 9.68 6.10
N GLU A 184 3.61 9.81 5.53
CA GLU A 184 4.80 9.13 6.05
C GLU A 184 5.15 9.64 7.46
N ALA A 185 5.12 10.96 7.68
CA ALA A 185 5.36 11.57 8.97
C ALA A 185 4.33 11.11 10.02
N VAL A 186 3.04 11.02 9.62
CA VAL A 186 1.97 10.48 10.46
C VAL A 186 2.24 9.02 10.82
N SER A 187 2.66 8.20 9.86
CA SER A 187 2.94 6.77 10.07
C SER A 187 4.15 6.58 11.00
N GLN A 188 5.20 7.38 10.84
CA GLN A 188 6.33 7.42 11.75
C GLN A 188 5.91 7.84 13.18
N PHE A 189 5.04 8.84 13.31
CA PHE A 189 4.51 9.30 14.59
C PHE A 189 3.80 8.17 15.37
N LEU A 190 2.93 7.42 14.69
CA LEU A 190 2.14 6.33 15.28
C LEU A 190 3.01 5.15 15.72
N ALA A 191 4.03 4.80 14.92
CA ALA A 191 4.92 3.69 15.24
C ALA A 191 5.65 3.88 16.58
N ARG A 192 5.86 5.15 17.01
CA ARG A 192 6.54 5.47 18.27
C ARG A 192 5.63 5.47 19.50
N GLN A 193 4.32 5.25 19.33
CA GLN A 193 3.35 5.22 20.44
C GLN A 193 3.20 3.83 21.08
N LYS A 194 3.87 2.80 20.55
CA LYS A 194 3.79 1.43 21.07
C LYS A 194 4.62 1.28 22.36
N ASN A 195 3.92 1.06 23.48
CA ASN A 195 4.42 0.55 24.76
C ASN A 195 5.42 1.43 25.54
N SER A 196 4.87 2.34 26.34
CA SER A 196 5.60 2.99 27.43
C SER A 196 4.64 3.33 28.58
N LYS A 197 4.98 2.93 29.82
CA LYS A 197 4.33 3.43 31.06
C LYS A 197 4.64 4.91 31.32
N LYS A 198 5.38 5.58 30.44
CA LYS A 198 5.82 6.98 30.52
C LYS A 198 5.12 7.83 29.45
N TYR A 199 4.94 9.10 29.75
CA TYR A 199 4.29 10.09 28.89
C TYR A 199 5.20 10.56 27.74
N ILE A 200 4.57 11.02 26.67
CA ILE A 200 5.21 11.48 25.45
C ILE A 200 4.93 12.96 25.28
N LEU A 201 5.97 13.80 25.27
CA LEU A 201 5.82 15.22 24.97
C LEU A 201 5.79 15.40 23.45
N VAL A 202 4.72 15.97 22.90
CA VAL A 202 4.62 16.24 21.46
C VAL A 202 4.55 17.75 21.26
N HIS A 203 5.51 18.31 20.52
CA HIS A 203 5.53 19.74 20.27
C HIS A 203 5.83 20.10 18.82
N CYS A 204 5.28 21.21 18.38
CA CYS A 204 5.77 22.00 17.26
C CYS A 204 6.21 23.37 17.83
N THR A 205 6.23 24.44 17.03
CA THR A 205 6.56 25.78 17.53
C THR A 205 5.60 26.21 18.65
N HIS A 206 4.29 26.17 18.40
CA HIS A 206 3.26 26.60 19.38
C HIS A 206 2.49 25.43 20.01
N GLY A 207 2.58 24.22 19.45
CA GLY A 207 1.91 23.03 19.99
C GLY A 207 0.43 22.88 19.64
N HIS A 208 -0.06 23.54 18.58
CA HIS A 208 -1.47 23.54 18.18
C HIS A 208 -1.72 22.84 16.84
N ASN A 209 -1.41 23.45 15.69
CA ASN A 209 -1.81 22.90 14.38
C ASN A 209 -1.11 21.57 14.02
N ARG A 210 0.22 21.58 13.83
CA ARG A 210 1.01 20.35 13.54
C ARG A 210 0.86 19.27 14.62
N THR A 211 0.89 19.67 15.89
CA THR A 211 0.72 18.77 17.04
C THR A 211 -0.67 18.15 17.08
N GLY A 212 -1.71 18.97 16.90
CA GLY A 212 -3.10 18.52 16.88
C GLY A 212 -3.38 17.58 15.72
N TYR A 213 -2.87 17.89 14.53
CA TYR A 213 -3.02 17.03 13.36
C TYR A 213 -2.47 15.62 13.60
N MET A 214 -1.25 15.52 14.14
CA MET A 214 -0.63 14.23 14.50
C MET A 214 -1.42 13.47 15.57
N ILE A 215 -1.85 14.16 16.63
CA ILE A 215 -2.60 13.54 17.73
C ILE A 215 -3.99 13.08 17.27
N ILE A 216 -4.67 13.86 16.42
CA ILE A 216 -5.97 13.48 15.85
C ILE A 216 -5.83 12.25 14.97
N HIS A 217 -4.79 12.17 14.12
CA HIS A 217 -4.52 10.94 13.37
C HIS A 217 -4.26 9.74 14.28
N TYR A 218 -3.61 9.92 15.42
CA TYR A 218 -3.47 8.87 16.43
C TYR A 218 -4.81 8.43 17.01
N LEU A 219 -5.66 9.37 17.42
CA LEU A 219 -6.98 9.04 17.96
C LEU A 219 -7.82 8.25 16.96
N MET A 220 -7.91 8.75 15.72
CA MET A 220 -8.70 8.12 14.65
C MET A 220 -8.21 6.71 14.26
N ARG A 221 -6.92 6.41 14.47
CA ARG A 221 -6.33 5.10 14.14
C ARG A 221 -6.24 4.14 15.32
N THR A 222 -6.53 4.59 16.54
CA THR A 222 -6.48 3.75 17.75
C THR A 222 -7.85 3.52 18.38
N VAL A 223 -8.79 4.44 18.17
CA VAL A 223 -10.14 4.38 18.71
C VAL A 223 -11.12 4.70 17.58
N LEU A 224 -12.23 3.96 17.53
CA LEU A 224 -13.30 4.22 16.58
C LEU A 224 -14.07 5.48 17.00
N MET A 225 -13.85 6.58 16.31
CA MET A 225 -14.52 7.86 16.52
C MET A 225 -14.61 8.65 15.21
N SER A 226 -15.39 9.74 15.18
CA SER A 226 -15.44 10.66 14.04
C SER A 226 -14.37 11.74 14.11
N VAL A 227 -14.06 12.37 12.97
CA VAL A 227 -13.12 13.49 12.89
C VAL A 227 -13.56 14.63 13.81
N ALA A 228 -14.86 14.92 13.87
CA ALA A 228 -15.42 15.96 14.74
C ALA A 228 -15.16 15.67 16.23
N GLN A 229 -15.33 14.41 16.65
CA GLN A 229 -15.06 13.98 18.03
C GLN A 229 -13.57 14.09 18.36
N ALA A 230 -12.69 13.66 17.44
CA ALA A 230 -11.24 13.74 17.64
C ALA A 230 -10.74 15.20 17.72
N ILE A 231 -11.25 16.08 16.85
CA ILE A 231 -10.97 17.52 16.90
C ILE A 231 -11.41 18.10 18.25
N LYS A 232 -12.62 17.74 18.72
CA LYS A 232 -13.14 18.20 20.00
C LYS A 232 -12.27 17.75 21.17
N ILE A 233 -11.88 16.47 21.23
CA ILE A 233 -10.98 15.95 22.27
C ILE A 233 -9.67 16.74 22.31
N PHE A 234 -9.09 17.04 21.14
CA PHE A 234 -7.88 17.85 21.07
C PHE A 234 -8.11 19.30 21.52
N ALA A 235 -9.21 19.93 21.10
CA ALA A 235 -9.54 21.30 21.48
C ALA A 235 -9.81 21.43 22.99
N ASP A 236 -10.50 20.47 23.60
CA ASP A 236 -10.79 20.45 25.04
C ASP A 236 -9.49 20.26 25.86
N ALA A 237 -8.55 19.42 25.38
CA ALA A 237 -7.27 19.20 26.04
C ALA A 237 -6.25 20.33 25.81
N ARG A 238 -6.28 21.00 24.65
CA ARG A 238 -5.35 22.06 24.26
C ARG A 238 -6.11 23.25 23.62
N PRO A 239 -6.86 24.05 24.41
CA PRO A 239 -7.64 25.15 23.87
C PRO A 239 -6.80 26.19 23.10
N PRO A 240 -7.28 26.72 21.98
CA PRO A 240 -8.59 26.46 21.35
C PRO A 240 -8.62 25.24 20.41
N GLY A 241 -7.54 24.46 20.34
CA GLY A 241 -7.34 23.38 19.38
C GLY A 241 -6.51 23.81 18.16
N ILE A 242 -6.82 23.21 17.01
CA ILE A 242 -6.29 23.59 15.69
C ILE A 242 -7.03 24.86 15.24
N TYR A 243 -6.30 25.91 14.88
CA TYR A 243 -6.85 27.21 14.47
C TYR A 243 -6.52 27.58 13.01
N LYS A 244 -5.82 26.70 12.28
CA LYS A 244 -5.63 26.85 10.83
C LYS A 244 -6.64 25.97 10.08
N PRO A 245 -7.53 26.56 9.24
CA PRO A 245 -8.58 25.82 8.52
C PRO A 245 -8.05 24.66 7.66
N ASP A 246 -6.95 24.88 6.93
CA ASP A 246 -6.35 23.89 6.02
C ASP A 246 -6.06 22.54 6.71
N TYR A 247 -5.68 22.57 7.98
CA TYR A 247 -5.42 21.37 8.78
C TYR A 247 -6.70 20.59 9.09
N ILE A 248 -7.79 21.30 9.38
CA ILE A 248 -9.10 20.70 9.64
C ILE A 248 -9.66 20.13 8.35
N ASP A 249 -9.59 20.89 7.26
CA ASP A 249 -10.11 20.47 5.95
C ASP A 249 -9.35 19.26 5.42
N ALA A 250 -8.02 19.23 5.58
CA ALA A 250 -7.20 18.06 5.26
C ALA A 250 -7.57 16.82 6.08
N LEU A 251 -7.96 16.95 7.36
CA LEU A 251 -8.40 15.82 8.17
C LEU A 251 -9.73 15.23 7.66
N TYR A 252 -10.71 16.09 7.36
CA TYR A 252 -11.98 15.67 6.79
C TYR A 252 -11.82 15.04 5.41
N ALA A 253 -10.99 15.65 4.55
CA ALA A 253 -10.65 15.10 3.25
C ALA A 253 -9.99 13.72 3.39
N PHE A 254 -8.97 13.59 4.24
CA PHE A 254 -8.25 12.33 4.44
C PHE A 254 -9.17 11.21 4.89
N TYR A 255 -10.01 11.42 5.91
CA TYR A 255 -10.89 10.38 6.44
C TYR A 255 -12.20 10.21 5.65
N HIS A 256 -12.33 10.90 4.52
CA HIS A 256 -13.54 10.96 3.70
C HIS A 256 -14.78 11.32 4.50
N GLU A 257 -14.66 12.17 5.52
CA GLU A 257 -15.81 12.64 6.28
C GLU A 257 -16.33 13.98 5.74
N ARG A 258 -17.65 14.20 5.76
CA ARG A 258 -18.25 15.52 5.52
C ARG A 258 -18.00 16.39 6.73
N LYS A 259 -17.46 17.58 6.49
CA LYS A 259 -17.31 18.62 7.50
C LYS A 259 -18.71 19.09 7.94
N PRO A 260 -19.12 18.90 9.20
CA PRO A 260 -20.40 19.41 9.68
C PRO A 260 -20.38 20.94 9.74
N ASP A 261 -21.50 21.60 9.44
CA ASP A 261 -21.62 23.06 9.48
C ASP A 261 -21.32 23.65 10.88
N LEU A 262 -21.50 22.85 11.94
CA LEU A 262 -21.23 23.23 13.33
C LEU A 262 -19.72 23.26 13.66
N VAL A 263 -18.87 22.64 12.85
CA VAL A 263 -17.42 22.59 13.10
C VAL A 263 -16.77 23.83 12.50
N THR A 264 -16.82 24.92 13.27
CA THR A 264 -16.14 26.17 12.94
C THR A 264 -14.70 26.13 13.43
N CYS A 265 -13.73 26.38 12.53
CA CYS A 265 -12.34 26.55 12.94
C CYS A 265 -12.26 27.76 13.89
N PRO A 266 -11.64 27.63 15.08
CA PRO A 266 -11.48 28.77 15.98
C PRO A 266 -10.63 29.85 15.31
N SER A 267 -10.96 31.12 15.58
CA SER A 267 -10.17 32.24 15.10
C SER A 267 -8.72 32.16 15.59
N THR A 268 -7.77 32.66 14.80
CA THR A 268 -6.37 32.78 15.20
C THR A 268 -6.28 33.43 16.58
N PRO A 269 -5.65 32.77 17.58
CA PRO A 269 -5.58 33.28 18.95
C PRO A 269 -4.90 34.65 19.05
N GLU A 270 -5.30 35.46 20.03
CA GLU A 270 -4.74 36.81 20.26
C GLU A 270 -3.22 36.80 20.38
N TRP A 271 -2.65 35.87 21.15
CA TRP A 271 -1.21 35.72 21.33
C TRP A 271 -0.46 35.42 20.03
N LYS A 272 -1.16 35.06 18.95
CA LYS A 272 -0.57 34.79 17.64
C LYS A 272 -0.74 35.92 16.64
N ARG A 273 -1.75 36.78 16.80
CA ARG A 273 -2.02 37.87 15.85
C ARG A 273 -0.81 38.80 15.78
N SER A 274 -0.34 39.10 14.57
CA SER A 274 0.73 40.06 14.35
C SER A 274 0.27 41.44 14.86
N SER A 275 1.13 42.11 15.62
CA SER A 275 0.92 43.50 16.03
C SER A 275 1.34 44.51 14.95
N GLU A 276 1.80 44.04 13.81
CA GLU A 276 2.22 44.86 12.67
C GLU A 276 1.13 44.82 11.60
N PHE A 277 0.37 45.91 11.55
CA PHE A 277 -0.51 46.23 10.43
C PHE A 277 0.34 46.80 9.28
N ASP A 278 -0.01 46.48 8.04
CA ASP A 278 0.56 47.14 6.89
C ASP A 278 0.16 48.64 6.86
N LEU A 279 0.75 49.41 5.94
CA LEU A 279 0.46 50.85 5.77
C LEU A 279 -1.02 51.14 5.42
N ASN A 280 -1.83 50.11 5.17
CA ASN A 280 -3.25 50.17 4.86
C ASN A 280 -4.15 49.69 6.02
N GLY A 281 -3.57 49.26 7.16
CA GLY A 281 -4.34 48.78 8.32
C GLY A 281 -4.77 47.32 8.26
N GLU A 282 -4.26 46.55 7.30
CA GLU A 282 -4.49 45.10 7.18
C GLU A 282 -3.37 44.33 7.92
N ALA A 283 -3.70 43.21 8.54
CA ALA A 283 -2.71 42.40 9.24
C ALA A 283 -1.70 41.81 8.23
N LEU A 284 -0.39 41.98 8.45
CA LEU A 284 0.64 41.42 7.57
C LEU A 284 0.51 39.88 7.48
N PRO A 285 0.76 39.27 6.30
CA PRO A 285 0.78 37.82 6.13
C PRO A 285 1.77 37.14 7.10
N ASP A 286 1.40 35.97 7.62
CA ASP A 286 2.21 35.14 8.53
C ASP A 286 3.67 34.95 8.01
N GLU A 287 4.68 35.61 8.61
CA GLU A 287 6.11 35.35 8.35
C GLU A 287 6.64 34.06 9.05
N ASP A 288 5.77 33.08 9.30
CA ASP A 288 6.07 31.93 10.15
C ASP A 288 6.62 30.70 9.41
N ASP A 289 7.91 30.66 9.10
CA ASP A 289 8.77 29.50 9.42
C ASP A 289 10.20 29.76 8.93
N ASP A 290 11.20 29.29 9.66
CA ASP A 290 12.64 29.33 9.30
C ASP A 290 13.01 28.44 8.09
N GLY A 291 12.03 28.14 7.22
CA GLY A 291 12.22 27.43 5.97
C GLY A 291 12.50 28.39 4.81
N VAL A 292 13.31 27.93 3.87
CA VAL A 292 13.55 28.63 2.59
C VAL A 292 12.20 28.88 1.92
N PRO A 293 11.93 30.07 1.34
CA PRO A 293 10.78 30.26 0.47
C PRO A 293 10.85 29.23 -0.65
N VAL A 294 9.87 28.33 -0.69
CA VAL A 294 9.63 27.51 -1.88
C VAL A 294 8.64 28.30 -2.71
N ASP A 295 8.93 28.46 -3.99
CA ASP A 295 7.98 29.00 -4.95
C ASP A 295 6.64 28.25 -4.84
N PRO A 296 5.50 28.89 -5.17
CA PRO A 296 4.22 28.22 -5.17
C PRO A 296 4.34 26.96 -6.04
N VAL A 297 4.30 25.80 -5.39
CA VAL A 297 4.12 24.55 -6.12
C VAL A 297 2.66 24.58 -6.53
N ASP A 298 2.44 24.58 -7.82
CA ASP A 298 1.14 24.45 -8.44
C ASP A 298 0.47 23.18 -7.90
N GLU A 299 -0.35 23.31 -6.85
CA GLU A 299 -1.27 22.27 -6.40
C GLU A 299 -2.44 22.24 -7.38
N ASN A 300 -2.14 21.79 -8.59
CA ASN A 300 -3.08 21.32 -9.60
C ASN A 300 -2.32 20.45 -10.59
N HIS A 301 -1.80 19.33 -10.09
CA HIS A 301 -1.59 18.16 -10.93
C HIS A 301 -2.72 17.15 -10.69
N ASP A 302 -3.96 17.58 -10.97
CA ASP A 302 -4.84 16.74 -11.80
C ASP A 302 -4.27 16.78 -13.22
N THR A 303 -3.06 16.22 -13.39
CA THR A 303 -2.74 15.65 -14.69
C THR A 303 -3.77 14.56 -14.88
N GLU A 304 -4.67 14.75 -15.85
CA GLU A 304 -5.43 13.71 -16.53
C GLU A 304 -4.45 12.71 -17.19
N GLY A 305 -3.56 12.12 -16.39
CA GLY A 305 -2.74 11.00 -16.78
C GLY A 305 -3.66 9.80 -16.87
N VAL A 306 -3.59 9.09 -18.00
CA VAL A 306 -4.23 7.79 -18.17
C VAL A 306 -3.81 6.92 -16.99
N MET A 307 -4.78 6.44 -16.21
CA MET A 307 -4.52 5.53 -15.11
C MET A 307 -3.90 4.25 -15.66
N THR A 308 -2.87 3.74 -14.99
CA THR A 308 -2.20 2.51 -15.39
C THR A 308 -2.30 1.46 -14.31
N ASN A 309 -2.29 0.19 -14.71
CA ASN A 309 -2.27 -0.93 -13.76
C ASN A 309 -0.99 -0.96 -12.92
N ASP A 310 0.08 -0.27 -13.37
CA ASP A 310 1.37 -0.17 -12.69
C ASP A 310 1.41 0.96 -11.64
N ASP A 311 0.32 1.74 -11.51
CA ASP A 311 0.23 2.83 -10.55
C ASP A 311 0.35 2.31 -9.11
N VAL A 312 1.21 2.96 -8.35
CA VAL A 312 1.48 2.61 -6.97
C VAL A 312 0.42 3.20 -6.05
N LEU A 313 -0.47 2.35 -5.54
CA LEU A 313 -1.60 2.77 -4.68
C LEU A 313 -1.27 2.68 -3.19
N GLY A 314 -1.55 3.77 -2.47
CA GLY A 314 -1.45 3.83 -1.01
C GLY A 314 -0.06 4.16 -0.46
N ASP A 315 -0.04 4.52 0.83
CA ASP A 315 1.14 4.99 1.55
C ASP A 315 2.00 3.81 2.03
N SER A 316 3.33 3.96 1.99
CA SER A 316 4.24 3.00 2.62
C SER A 316 4.06 2.95 4.14
N ILE A 317 4.24 1.77 4.72
CA ILE A 317 4.10 1.56 6.17
C ILE A 317 5.45 1.26 6.84
N PRO A 318 5.61 1.52 8.14
CA PRO A 318 6.83 1.18 8.87
C PRO A 318 7.14 -0.32 8.84
N GLN A 319 8.43 -0.66 8.76
CA GLN A 319 8.92 -2.05 8.63
C GLN A 319 8.40 -2.98 9.74
N ASP A 320 8.43 -2.52 11.00
CA ASP A 320 7.94 -3.31 12.13
C ASP A 320 6.44 -3.65 12.02
N GLN A 321 5.64 -2.74 11.46
CA GLN A 321 4.22 -2.98 11.22
C GLN A 321 4.03 -3.97 10.07
N GLN A 322 4.81 -3.80 9.00
CA GLN A 322 4.80 -4.71 7.86
C GLN A 322 5.15 -6.14 8.27
N ASP A 323 6.16 -6.33 9.10
CA ASP A 323 6.58 -7.66 9.56
C ASP A 323 5.52 -8.30 10.48
N ALA A 324 4.85 -7.52 11.33
CA ALA A 324 3.71 -8.01 12.10
C ALA A 324 2.54 -8.46 11.20
N PHE A 325 2.23 -7.72 10.14
CA PHE A 325 1.18 -8.10 9.19
C PHE A 325 1.57 -9.31 8.33
N ARG A 326 2.85 -9.43 7.94
CA ARG A 326 3.36 -10.64 7.27
C ARG A 326 3.18 -11.87 8.14
N GLN A 327 3.53 -11.77 9.43
CA GLN A 327 3.34 -12.85 10.38
C GLN A 327 1.87 -13.25 10.50
N PHE A 328 0.97 -12.26 10.58
CA PHE A 328 -0.48 -12.52 10.55
C PHE A 328 -0.90 -13.26 9.28
N CYS A 329 -0.46 -12.80 8.09
CA CYS A 329 -0.81 -13.46 6.83
C CYS A 329 -0.35 -14.93 6.80
N TYR A 330 0.86 -15.24 7.28
CA TYR A 330 1.32 -16.63 7.37
C TYR A 330 0.48 -17.46 8.35
N GLN A 331 0.14 -16.89 9.51
CA GLN A 331 -0.67 -17.57 10.51
C GLN A 331 -2.10 -17.81 10.02
N ALA A 332 -2.71 -16.81 9.38
CA ALA A 332 -4.04 -16.89 8.78
C ALA A 332 -4.12 -17.92 7.64
N LEU A 333 -3.02 -18.09 6.89
CA LEU A 333 -2.90 -19.08 5.81
C LEU A 333 -2.35 -20.44 6.28
N LYS A 334 -2.18 -20.64 7.59
CA LYS A 334 -1.63 -21.85 8.21
C LYS A 334 -0.26 -22.27 7.64
N LEU A 335 0.55 -21.30 7.25
CA LEU A 335 1.92 -21.51 6.81
C LEU A 335 2.85 -21.49 8.02
N SER A 336 3.84 -22.40 8.04
CA SER A 336 4.96 -22.27 8.96
C SER A 336 5.68 -20.96 8.66
N ALA A 337 5.82 -20.09 9.66
CA ALA A 337 6.50 -18.82 9.51
C ALA A 337 7.90 -19.08 8.93
N GLY A 338 8.19 -18.50 7.77
CA GLY A 338 9.47 -18.71 7.08
C GLY A 338 10.64 -18.40 8.01
N VAL A 339 11.64 -19.28 8.02
CA VAL A 339 12.94 -19.04 8.65
C VAL A 339 13.47 -17.67 8.19
N ARG A 340 14.05 -16.90 9.13
CA ARG A 340 14.59 -15.55 8.91
C ARG A 340 15.31 -15.45 7.56
N GLY A 341 14.79 -14.61 6.65
CA GLY A 341 15.55 -14.23 5.44
C GLY A 341 14.70 -13.82 4.25
N ASN A 342 13.72 -14.64 3.82
CA ASN A 342 12.96 -14.39 2.58
C ASN A 342 11.45 -14.50 2.78
N HIS A 343 10.79 -13.35 2.90
CA HIS A 343 9.33 -13.24 2.98
C HIS A 343 8.70 -13.49 1.61
N GLN A 344 8.30 -14.73 1.32
CA GLN A 344 7.60 -15.06 0.09
C GLN A 344 6.11 -14.71 0.19
N PHE A 345 5.58 -14.12 -0.88
CA PHE A 345 4.14 -13.85 -1.01
C PHE A 345 3.33 -15.14 -0.90
N PRO A 346 2.30 -15.19 -0.04
CA PRO A 346 1.64 -16.45 0.29
C PRO A 346 0.36 -16.74 -0.53
N GLY A 347 -0.10 -15.80 -1.36
CA GLY A 347 -1.34 -15.96 -2.11
C GLY A 347 -1.31 -17.14 -3.11
N SER A 348 -2.48 -17.71 -3.39
CA SER A 348 -2.62 -18.87 -4.29
C SER A 348 -2.23 -18.55 -5.74
N HIS A 349 -1.50 -19.42 -6.43
CA HIS A 349 -1.07 -19.21 -7.81
C HIS A 349 -1.72 -20.24 -8.74
N PRO A 350 -2.51 -19.80 -9.75
CA PRO A 350 -3.08 -20.70 -10.75
C PRO A 350 -2.02 -21.34 -11.64
N VAL A 351 -2.23 -22.60 -11.99
CA VAL A 351 -1.48 -23.32 -13.03
C VAL A 351 -2.16 -23.18 -14.39
N SER A 352 -1.37 -23.18 -15.47
CA SER A 352 -1.93 -23.08 -16.82
C SER A 352 -2.69 -24.36 -17.17
N LEU A 353 -3.85 -24.21 -17.81
CA LEU A 353 -4.63 -25.33 -18.32
C LEU A 353 -3.86 -26.01 -19.46
N ASP A 354 -3.63 -27.31 -19.32
CA ASP A 354 -3.02 -28.19 -20.29
C ASP A 354 -3.88 -29.44 -20.49
N ARG A 355 -3.51 -30.32 -21.44
CA ARG A 355 -4.33 -31.51 -21.75
C ARG A 355 -4.37 -32.53 -20.61
N GLU A 356 -3.33 -32.55 -19.76
CA GLU A 356 -3.24 -33.46 -18.63
C GLU A 356 -4.18 -33.02 -17.51
N ASN A 357 -4.13 -31.74 -17.13
CA ASN A 357 -4.93 -31.19 -16.05
C ASN A 357 -6.36 -30.81 -16.47
N LEU A 358 -6.68 -30.74 -17.77
CA LEU A 358 -8.05 -30.63 -18.27
C LEU A 358 -8.95 -31.77 -17.74
N GLN A 359 -8.37 -32.94 -17.48
CA GLN A 359 -9.09 -34.07 -16.89
C GLN A 359 -9.62 -33.76 -15.48
N LEU A 360 -9.04 -32.79 -14.75
CA LEU A 360 -9.55 -32.36 -13.46
C LEU A 360 -10.97 -31.79 -13.56
N LEU A 361 -11.30 -31.13 -14.68
CA LEU A 361 -12.67 -30.63 -14.94
C LEU A 361 -13.69 -31.77 -15.07
N ARG A 362 -13.26 -33.00 -15.42
CA ARG A 362 -14.13 -34.19 -15.46
C ARG A 362 -14.29 -34.85 -14.09
N GLN A 363 -13.29 -34.69 -13.22
CA GLN A 363 -13.19 -35.40 -11.94
C GLN A 363 -13.76 -34.60 -10.77
N ARG A 364 -13.79 -33.27 -10.88
CA ARG A 364 -14.17 -32.37 -9.80
C ARG A 364 -15.14 -31.31 -10.29
N TYR A 365 -15.85 -30.69 -9.37
CA TYR A 365 -16.83 -29.67 -9.68
C TYR A 365 -16.18 -28.28 -9.75
N TYR A 366 -16.15 -27.72 -10.96
CA TYR A 366 -15.53 -26.43 -11.25
C TYR A 366 -16.53 -25.34 -11.61
N TYR A 367 -16.19 -24.12 -11.21
CA TYR A 367 -16.79 -22.89 -11.72
C TYR A 367 -15.75 -22.11 -12.49
N ALA A 368 -16.21 -21.29 -13.44
CA ALA A 368 -15.39 -20.43 -14.26
C ALA A 368 -15.68 -18.95 -13.97
N THR A 369 -14.64 -18.13 -14.10
CA THR A 369 -14.73 -16.67 -14.16
C THR A 369 -13.79 -16.14 -15.24
N TRP A 370 -13.95 -14.88 -15.63
CA TRP A 370 -13.02 -14.25 -16.58
C TRP A 370 -11.68 -13.98 -15.90
N LYS A 371 -10.59 -14.17 -16.62
CA LYS A 371 -9.27 -13.72 -16.20
C LYS A 371 -9.16 -12.24 -16.54
N ALA A 372 -9.20 -11.37 -15.53
CA ALA A 372 -9.10 -9.94 -15.78
C ALA A 372 -7.64 -9.57 -16.04
N ASP A 373 -7.42 -8.51 -16.82
CA ASP A 373 -6.12 -7.90 -16.95
C ASP A 373 -5.99 -6.77 -15.92
N GLY A 374 -5.42 -7.10 -14.77
CA GLY A 374 -5.26 -6.18 -13.66
C GLY A 374 -4.08 -6.54 -12.78
N THR A 375 -3.82 -5.69 -11.79
CA THR A 375 -2.75 -5.90 -10.83
C THR A 375 -3.28 -6.66 -9.63
N ARG A 376 -2.74 -7.86 -9.41
CA ARG A 376 -3.10 -8.68 -8.26
C ARG A 376 -2.66 -8.02 -6.96
N TYR A 377 -3.60 -7.89 -6.03
CA TYR A 377 -3.34 -7.53 -4.64
C TYR A 377 -4.07 -8.49 -3.72
N MET A 378 -3.46 -8.88 -2.60
CA MET A 378 -4.25 -9.25 -1.43
C MET A 378 -4.62 -7.98 -0.67
N MET A 379 -5.72 -8.00 0.08
CA MET A 379 -6.14 -6.86 0.89
C MET A 379 -6.35 -7.31 2.33
N LEU A 380 -5.60 -6.71 3.26
CA LEU A 380 -5.80 -6.85 4.70
C LEU A 380 -6.62 -5.66 5.19
N ILE A 381 -7.81 -5.92 5.71
CA ILE A 381 -8.68 -4.92 6.32
C ILE A 381 -8.43 -4.92 7.83
N THR A 382 -8.15 -3.75 8.39
CA THR A 382 -8.03 -3.52 9.83
C THR A 382 -9.00 -2.42 10.27
N MET A 383 -8.96 -2.08 11.57
CA MET A 383 -9.85 -1.05 12.12
C MET A 383 -9.41 0.37 11.73
N ASP A 384 -8.13 0.55 11.40
CA ASP A 384 -7.49 1.82 11.09
C ASP A 384 -7.33 2.07 9.57
N GLY A 385 -7.81 1.16 8.73
CA GLY A 385 -7.80 1.28 7.27
C GLY A 385 -7.73 -0.07 6.56
N CYS A 386 -7.41 -0.05 5.26
CA CYS A 386 -7.08 -1.27 4.52
C CYS A 386 -5.62 -1.20 4.03
N TYR A 387 -5.05 -2.37 3.77
CA TYR A 387 -3.67 -2.52 3.34
C TYR A 387 -3.65 -3.40 2.09
N LEU A 388 -3.21 -2.83 0.97
CA LEU A 388 -2.95 -3.56 -0.25
C LEU A 388 -1.59 -4.25 -0.15
N ILE A 389 -1.55 -5.51 -0.57
CA ILE A 389 -0.39 -6.39 -0.49
C ILE A 389 -0.05 -6.85 -1.90
N ASP A 390 1.09 -6.39 -2.41
CA ASP A 390 1.54 -6.74 -3.76
C ASP A 390 2.23 -8.11 -3.81
N ARG A 391 2.64 -8.53 -5.01
CA ARG A 391 3.36 -9.80 -5.23
C ARG A 391 4.77 -9.83 -4.60
N ASN A 392 5.35 -8.68 -4.28
CA ASN A 392 6.61 -8.56 -3.55
C ASN A 392 6.41 -8.64 -2.03
N PHE A 393 5.17 -8.88 -1.59
CA PHE A 393 4.76 -8.94 -0.20
C PHE A 393 5.06 -7.62 0.55
N VAL A 394 4.84 -6.51 -0.17
CA VAL A 394 4.90 -5.14 0.32
C VAL A 394 3.50 -4.63 0.63
N PHE A 395 3.36 -4.00 1.78
CA PHE A 395 2.09 -3.51 2.30
C PHE A 395 2.00 -2.01 2.07
N ARG A 396 0.88 -1.54 1.53
CA ARG A 396 0.57 -0.13 1.36
C ARG A 396 -0.78 0.19 1.97
N ARG A 397 -0.82 1.21 2.82
CA ARG A 397 -2.03 1.63 3.52
C ARG A 397 -2.90 2.46 2.59
N VAL A 398 -4.18 2.17 2.58
CA VAL A 398 -5.21 2.92 1.87
C VAL A 398 -6.34 3.26 2.85
N GLN A 399 -6.82 4.50 2.80
CA GLN A 399 -7.91 4.95 3.65
C GLN A 399 -9.25 4.52 3.04
N MET A 400 -9.85 3.48 3.61
CA MET A 400 -11.19 3.01 3.24
C MET A 400 -11.90 2.44 4.46
N ARG A 401 -13.23 2.49 4.45
CA ARG A 401 -14.08 1.98 5.54
C ARG A 401 -14.67 0.63 5.18
N PHE A 402 -14.62 -0.35 6.09
CA PHE A 402 -15.22 -1.68 5.89
C PHE A 402 -16.07 -2.07 7.10
N PRO A 403 -17.40 -1.84 7.05
CA PRO A 403 -18.31 -2.29 8.11
C PRO A 403 -18.48 -3.82 8.06
N TRP A 404 -18.60 -4.46 9.22
CA TRP A 404 -18.74 -5.91 9.33
C TRP A 404 -20.20 -6.33 9.56
N LYS A 405 -20.92 -5.72 10.52
CA LYS A 405 -22.36 -5.96 10.79
C LYS A 405 -22.99 -4.74 11.45
N LEU A 406 -24.20 -4.35 11.03
CA LEU A 406 -25.06 -3.47 11.83
C LEU A 406 -25.76 -4.30 12.91
N SER A 407 -25.40 -4.08 14.17
CA SER A 407 -26.27 -4.48 15.29
C SER A 407 -27.57 -3.70 15.15
N GLY A 408 -28.71 -4.39 15.14
CA GLY A 408 -30.05 -3.79 15.09
C GLY A 408 -30.40 -2.91 16.29
N GLU A 409 -29.52 -2.82 17.29
CA GLU A 409 -29.71 -2.05 18.51
C GLU A 409 -28.44 -1.26 18.80
N GLY A 410 -28.50 0.06 18.61
CA GLY A 410 -27.79 1.15 19.32
C GLY A 410 -26.29 1.07 19.62
N LEU A 411 -25.59 0.00 19.26
CA LEU A 411 -24.22 -0.30 19.69
C LEU A 411 -23.27 -0.11 18.50
N ALA A 412 -22.18 0.62 18.76
CA ALA A 412 -21.16 1.10 17.83
C ALA A 412 -20.99 0.24 16.56
N GLU A 413 -20.97 0.90 15.40
CA GLU A 413 -20.72 0.29 14.10
C GLU A 413 -19.43 -0.55 14.16
N LYS A 414 -19.56 -1.88 14.06
CA LYS A 414 -18.42 -2.78 14.05
C LYS A 414 -17.75 -2.71 12.70
N VAL A 415 -16.50 -2.27 12.66
CA VAL A 415 -15.63 -2.38 11.49
C VAL A 415 -14.88 -3.71 11.52
N HIS A 416 -14.46 -4.17 10.35
CA HIS A 416 -13.57 -5.32 10.27
C HIS A 416 -12.21 -5.05 10.93
N HIS A 417 -11.61 -6.10 11.49
CA HIS A 417 -10.28 -6.02 12.06
C HIS A 417 -9.50 -7.32 11.83
N PHE A 418 -8.52 -7.30 10.93
CA PHE A 418 -7.79 -8.47 10.44
C PHE A 418 -8.64 -9.44 9.62
N THR A 419 -9.30 -8.91 8.58
CA THR A 419 -9.94 -9.69 7.51
C THR A 419 -9.01 -9.70 6.30
N LEU A 420 -8.73 -10.88 5.72
CA LEU A 420 -7.78 -11.04 4.62
C LEU A 420 -8.47 -11.54 3.36
N LEU A 421 -8.29 -10.81 2.26
CA LEU A 421 -8.97 -11.01 0.98
C LEU A 421 -7.96 -11.20 -0.15
N ASP A 422 -8.31 -11.97 -1.18
CA ASP A 422 -7.53 -12.11 -2.42
C ASP A 422 -8.32 -11.51 -3.58
N GLY A 423 -7.63 -10.72 -4.41
CA GLY A 423 -8.29 -9.95 -5.44
C GLY A 423 -7.37 -9.41 -6.52
N GLU A 424 -7.97 -8.60 -7.38
CA GLU A 424 -7.33 -8.02 -8.55
C GLU A 424 -7.84 -6.58 -8.72
N MET A 425 -6.92 -5.63 -8.82
CA MET A 425 -7.22 -4.25 -9.14
C MET A 425 -7.29 -4.09 -10.65
N ILE A 426 -8.43 -3.66 -11.15
CA ILE A 426 -8.67 -3.34 -12.56
C ILE A 426 -8.94 -1.85 -12.74
N ILE A 427 -8.86 -1.40 -13.98
CA ILE A 427 -9.27 -0.06 -14.40
C ILE A 427 -10.44 -0.23 -15.37
N ASP A 428 -11.62 0.17 -14.93
CA ASP A 428 -12.79 0.27 -15.80
C ASP A 428 -12.70 1.56 -16.61
N THR A 429 -12.84 1.48 -17.92
CA THR A 429 -13.04 2.64 -18.80
C THR A 429 -14.52 2.71 -19.14
N VAL A 430 -15.19 3.76 -18.65
CA VAL A 430 -16.60 3.99 -18.93
C VAL A 430 -16.77 4.32 -20.43
N PRO A 431 -17.56 3.56 -21.20
CA PRO A 431 -17.66 3.71 -22.66
C PRO A 431 -18.03 5.11 -23.13
N ASP A 432 -18.98 5.77 -22.45
CA ASP A 432 -19.54 7.04 -22.91
C ASP A 432 -18.69 8.25 -22.52
N THR A 433 -18.12 8.24 -21.31
CA THR A 433 -17.34 9.36 -20.78
C THR A 433 -15.83 9.20 -20.93
N ARG A 434 -15.37 7.99 -21.32
CA ARG A 434 -13.96 7.54 -21.25
C ARG A 434 -13.31 7.74 -19.88
N LYS A 435 -14.11 8.00 -18.84
CA LYS A 435 -13.62 8.16 -17.49
C LYS A 435 -13.11 6.82 -16.98
N GLN A 436 -11.90 6.82 -16.46
CA GLN A 436 -11.29 5.66 -15.84
C GLN A 436 -11.61 5.61 -14.35
N GLU A 437 -12.06 4.46 -13.87
CA GLU A 437 -12.30 4.21 -12.44
C GLU A 437 -11.62 2.91 -12.01
N ARG A 438 -10.89 2.95 -10.89
CA ARG A 438 -10.29 1.75 -10.30
C ARG A 438 -11.32 0.90 -9.59
N ARG A 439 -11.27 -0.41 -9.78
CA ARG A 439 -12.11 -1.38 -9.09
C ARG A 439 -11.30 -2.57 -8.59
N TYR A 440 -11.43 -2.88 -7.31
CA TYR A 440 -10.88 -4.08 -6.71
C TYR A 440 -11.91 -5.22 -6.77
N LEU A 441 -11.60 -6.23 -7.58
CA LEU A 441 -12.39 -7.45 -7.74
C LEU A 441 -11.90 -8.50 -6.75
N ILE A 442 -12.70 -8.79 -5.73
CA ILE A 442 -12.38 -9.81 -4.72
C ILE A 442 -12.87 -11.16 -5.21
N TYR A 443 -11.98 -12.13 -5.36
CA TYR A 443 -12.35 -13.48 -5.78
C TYR A 443 -12.24 -14.54 -4.68
N ASP A 444 -11.52 -14.29 -3.58
CA ASP A 444 -11.45 -15.22 -2.45
C ASP A 444 -11.29 -14.50 -1.09
N LEU A 445 -11.54 -15.24 -0.02
CA LEU A 445 -11.55 -14.79 1.37
C LEU A 445 -10.81 -15.81 2.25
N MET A 446 -9.77 -15.37 2.94
CA MET A 446 -8.88 -16.27 3.69
C MET A 446 -9.02 -16.12 5.20
N ALA A 447 -9.42 -14.95 5.69
CA ALA A 447 -9.70 -14.74 7.11
C ALA A 447 -10.78 -13.68 7.32
N ILE A 448 -11.60 -13.85 8.35
CA ILE A 448 -12.55 -12.84 8.84
C ILE A 448 -12.22 -12.55 10.30
N ASN A 449 -11.92 -11.29 10.62
CA ASN A 449 -11.69 -10.81 11.98
C ASN A 449 -10.77 -11.73 12.82
N HIS A 450 -9.55 -11.93 12.34
CA HIS A 450 -8.53 -12.85 12.88
C HIS A 450 -8.77 -14.33 12.65
N VAL A 451 -9.99 -14.76 12.32
CA VAL A 451 -10.31 -16.18 12.17
C VAL A 451 -10.02 -16.64 10.74
N SER A 452 -9.10 -17.58 10.60
CA SER A 452 -8.81 -18.25 9.33
C SER A 452 -10.00 -19.06 8.84
N VAL A 453 -10.31 -18.97 7.55
CA VAL A 453 -11.36 -19.74 6.87
C VAL A 453 -10.84 -20.55 5.69
N VAL A 454 -9.51 -20.68 5.55
CA VAL A 454 -8.86 -21.32 4.38
C VAL A 454 -9.23 -22.79 4.19
N GLU A 455 -9.55 -23.51 5.27
CA GLU A 455 -9.95 -24.92 5.20
C GLU A 455 -11.38 -25.13 4.72
N ARG A 456 -12.21 -24.08 4.75
CA ARG A 456 -13.59 -24.17 4.25
C ARG A 456 -13.58 -24.33 2.73
N PRO A 457 -14.55 -25.04 2.15
CA PRO A 457 -14.76 -25.08 0.70
C PRO A 457 -14.90 -23.69 0.08
N PHE A 458 -14.47 -23.52 -1.17
CA PHE A 458 -14.54 -22.25 -1.90
C PHE A 458 -15.94 -21.63 -1.89
N TYR A 459 -17.00 -22.42 -2.09
CA TYR A 459 -18.36 -21.89 -2.10
C TYR A 459 -18.78 -21.22 -0.78
N GLU A 460 -18.30 -21.72 0.36
CA GLU A 460 -18.57 -21.11 1.65
C GLU A 460 -17.84 -19.78 1.78
N ARG A 461 -16.54 -19.76 1.42
CA ARG A 461 -15.72 -18.55 1.46
C ARG A 461 -16.29 -17.47 0.54
N TRP A 462 -16.73 -17.85 -0.66
CA TRP A 462 -17.36 -16.97 -1.63
C TRP A 462 -18.70 -16.41 -1.17
N LYS A 463 -19.54 -17.23 -0.51
CA LYS A 463 -20.79 -16.76 0.11
C LYS A 463 -20.54 -15.84 1.31
N MET A 464 -19.56 -16.19 2.15
CA MET A 464 -19.15 -15.37 3.30
C MET A 464 -18.61 -14.02 2.84
N LEU A 465 -17.86 -13.97 1.74
CA LEU A 465 -17.38 -12.72 1.15
C LEU A 465 -18.53 -11.76 0.79
N GLU A 466 -19.59 -12.28 0.17
CA GLU A 466 -20.78 -11.47 -0.11
C GLU A 466 -21.46 -10.98 1.18
N LYS A 467 -21.77 -11.92 2.09
CA LYS A 467 -22.55 -11.64 3.30
C LYS A 467 -21.86 -10.77 4.34
N GLU A 468 -20.56 -10.96 4.52
CA GLU A 468 -19.82 -10.38 5.63
C GLU A 468 -19.03 -9.14 5.22
N VAL A 469 -18.71 -8.95 3.93
CA VAL A 469 -17.86 -7.83 3.46
C VAL A 469 -18.60 -6.93 2.47
N VAL A 470 -19.22 -7.50 1.43
CA VAL A 470 -19.79 -6.71 0.32
C VAL A 470 -21.17 -6.16 0.65
N GLU A 471 -22.08 -7.00 1.17
CA GLU A 471 -23.43 -6.59 1.57
C GLU A 471 -23.42 -5.49 2.64
N PRO A 472 -22.65 -5.59 3.75
CA PRO A 472 -22.62 -4.55 4.77
C PRO A 472 -22.16 -3.19 4.23
N ARG A 473 -21.14 -3.19 3.37
CA ARG A 473 -20.62 -1.99 2.70
C ARG A 473 -21.69 -1.36 1.79
N ASN A 474 -22.34 -2.17 0.96
CA ASN A 474 -23.38 -1.71 0.05
C ASN A 474 -24.61 -1.17 0.80
N TYR A 475 -25.01 -1.85 1.88
CA TYR A 475 -26.11 -1.43 2.73
C TYR A 475 -25.82 -0.10 3.44
N GLU A 476 -24.63 0.05 4.01
CA GLU A 476 -24.20 1.32 4.62
C GLU A 476 -24.22 2.43 3.56
N ARG A 477 -23.55 2.22 2.41
CA ARG A 477 -23.54 3.19 1.30
C ARG A 477 -24.96 3.60 0.86
N ALA A 478 -25.88 2.65 0.68
CA ALA A 478 -27.26 2.95 0.29
C ALA A 478 -28.01 3.76 1.36
N ARG A 479 -27.82 3.43 2.65
CA ARG A 479 -28.39 4.22 3.76
C ARG A 479 -27.82 5.62 3.85
N ILE A 480 -26.53 5.79 3.57
CA ILE A 480 -25.86 7.09 3.52
C ILE A 480 -26.46 7.96 2.41
N CYS A 481 -26.71 7.40 1.23
CA CYS A 481 -27.35 8.15 0.14
C CYS A 481 -28.79 8.60 0.49
N GLN A 482 -29.50 7.83 1.33
CA GLN A 482 -30.89 8.11 1.71
C GLN A 482 -31.02 9.03 2.93
N LYS A 483 -30.10 8.97 3.89
CA LYS A 483 -30.08 9.85 5.06
C LYS A 483 -29.02 10.93 4.85
N GLN A 484 -29.46 12.17 4.62
CA GLN A 484 -28.61 13.38 4.47
C GLN A 484 -27.58 13.63 5.60
N HIS A 485 -27.58 12.84 6.68
CA HIS A 485 -26.80 13.03 7.90
C HIS A 485 -25.71 11.96 8.17
N SER A 486 -25.21 11.23 7.17
CA SER A 486 -24.03 10.38 7.40
C SER A 486 -22.72 11.14 7.18
N LEU A 487 -21.73 10.86 8.03
CA LEU A 487 -20.43 11.49 8.00
C LEU A 487 -19.54 10.99 6.84
N TYR A 488 -19.57 9.71 6.47
CA TYR A 488 -18.58 9.14 5.53
C TYR A 488 -18.97 9.23 4.05
N ARG A 489 -18.00 9.51 3.16
CA ARG A 489 -18.12 9.69 1.71
C ARG A 489 -17.43 8.54 0.94
N TYR A 490 -18.24 7.61 0.46
CA TYR A 490 -17.77 6.49 -0.37
C TYR A 490 -17.28 6.91 -1.77
N ASP A 491 -17.72 8.06 -2.26
CA ASP A 491 -17.36 8.65 -3.55
C ASP A 491 -15.90 9.12 -3.62
N LEU A 492 -15.28 9.41 -2.46
CA LEU A 492 -13.89 9.83 -2.38
C LEU A 492 -12.89 8.67 -2.27
N GLU A 493 -13.38 7.44 -2.14
CA GLU A 493 -12.48 6.30 -2.01
C GLU A 493 -11.68 6.08 -3.30
N PRO A 494 -10.40 5.69 -3.19
CA PRO A 494 -9.51 5.60 -4.35
C PRO A 494 -9.88 4.50 -5.34
N PHE A 495 -10.71 3.54 -4.94
CA PHE A 495 -11.25 2.49 -5.80
C PHE A 495 -12.54 1.91 -5.23
N ARG A 496 -13.39 1.38 -6.12
CA ARG A 496 -14.60 0.64 -5.74
C ARG A 496 -14.27 -0.81 -5.40
N VAL A 497 -15.08 -1.44 -4.57
CA VAL A 497 -14.93 -2.86 -4.21
C VAL A 497 -16.09 -3.66 -4.77
N ARG A 498 -15.80 -4.80 -5.40
CA ARG A 498 -16.83 -5.71 -5.93
C ARG A 498 -16.39 -7.16 -5.75
N ARG A 499 -17.33 -8.05 -5.40
CA ARG A 499 -17.09 -9.49 -5.47
C ARG A 499 -17.03 -9.94 -6.93
N LYS A 500 -16.04 -10.76 -7.27
CA LYS A 500 -15.93 -11.40 -8.58
C LYS A 500 -16.91 -12.57 -8.66
N ASP A 501 -17.70 -12.57 -9.72
CA ASP A 501 -18.70 -13.61 -9.97
C ASP A 501 -18.05 -14.85 -10.60
N PHE A 502 -18.58 -16.01 -10.23
CA PHE A 502 -18.18 -17.32 -10.72
C PHE A 502 -19.45 -18.02 -11.24
N TRP A 503 -19.33 -18.68 -12.38
CA TRP A 503 -20.44 -19.34 -13.06
C TRP A 503 -20.15 -20.81 -13.31
N LEU A 504 -21.23 -21.58 -13.46
CA LEU A 504 -21.18 -22.97 -13.88
C LEU A 504 -20.46 -23.13 -15.22
N LEU A 505 -19.80 -24.27 -15.43
CA LEU A 505 -19.15 -24.57 -16.71
C LEU A 505 -20.10 -24.49 -17.91
N SER A 506 -21.39 -24.82 -17.73
CA SER A 506 -22.42 -24.68 -18.76
C SER A 506 -22.64 -23.24 -19.25
N THR A 507 -22.16 -22.25 -18.51
CA THR A 507 -22.28 -20.82 -18.85
C THR A 507 -21.03 -20.29 -19.58
N VAL A 508 -19.95 -21.08 -19.69
CA VAL A 508 -18.67 -20.63 -20.25
C VAL A 508 -18.81 -20.10 -21.68
N THR A 509 -19.64 -20.72 -22.52
CA THR A 509 -19.93 -20.22 -23.87
C THR A 509 -20.46 -18.78 -23.86
N LYS A 510 -21.39 -18.47 -22.95
CA LYS A 510 -21.94 -17.10 -22.79
C LYS A 510 -20.91 -16.16 -22.16
N LEU A 511 -20.09 -16.68 -21.25
CA LEU A 511 -19.04 -15.91 -20.60
C LEU A 511 -18.02 -15.39 -21.63
N LEU A 512 -17.56 -16.27 -22.54
CA LEU A 512 -16.61 -15.93 -23.60
C LEU A 512 -17.23 -15.08 -24.71
N LYS A 513 -18.40 -15.47 -25.24
CA LYS A 513 -18.96 -14.84 -26.44
C LYS A 513 -19.81 -13.60 -26.18
N GLU A 514 -20.32 -13.44 -24.97
CA GLU A 514 -21.24 -12.33 -24.65
C GLU A 514 -20.74 -11.45 -23.51
N PHE A 515 -20.30 -12.03 -22.39
CA PHE A 515 -19.95 -11.25 -21.20
C PHE A 515 -18.61 -10.54 -21.32
N ILE A 516 -17.53 -11.27 -21.65
CA ILE A 516 -16.18 -10.71 -21.78
C ILE A 516 -16.13 -9.53 -22.77
N PRO A 517 -16.72 -9.63 -23.98
CA PRO A 517 -16.75 -8.52 -24.94
C PRO A 517 -17.51 -7.26 -24.46
N ARG A 518 -18.33 -7.37 -23.41
CA ARG A 518 -19.08 -6.25 -22.82
C ARG A 518 -18.43 -5.66 -21.57
N LEU A 519 -17.29 -6.18 -21.14
CA LEU A 519 -16.58 -5.66 -19.98
C LEU A 519 -16.03 -4.26 -20.28
N SER A 520 -16.01 -3.43 -19.24
CA SER A 520 -15.38 -2.10 -19.26
C SER A 520 -13.86 -2.15 -19.04
N HIS A 521 -13.29 -3.35 -18.92
CA HIS A 521 -11.89 -3.61 -18.65
C HIS A 521 -11.43 -4.85 -19.43
N ASP A 522 -10.14 -4.96 -19.68
CA ASP A 522 -9.59 -6.05 -20.49
C ASP A 522 -9.59 -7.40 -19.76
N ALA A 523 -9.72 -8.47 -20.53
CA ALA A 523 -9.67 -9.84 -20.03
C ALA A 523 -8.94 -10.74 -21.03
N ASP A 524 -8.04 -11.58 -20.55
CA ASP A 524 -7.13 -12.39 -21.38
C ASP A 524 -7.43 -13.91 -21.32
N GLY A 525 -8.58 -14.30 -20.76
CA GLY A 525 -9.04 -15.68 -20.76
C GLY A 525 -9.96 -16.03 -19.60
N LEU A 526 -9.79 -17.22 -19.02
CA LEU A 526 -10.63 -17.79 -17.98
C LEU A 526 -9.82 -18.29 -16.78
N VAL A 527 -10.46 -18.31 -15.62
CA VAL A 527 -9.96 -18.97 -14.41
C VAL A 527 -11.00 -20.00 -13.96
N PHE A 528 -10.56 -21.23 -13.72
CA PHE A 528 -11.38 -22.33 -13.21
C PHE A 528 -11.02 -22.61 -11.75
N GLN A 529 -12.02 -22.48 -10.88
CA GLN A 529 -11.90 -22.70 -9.44
C GLN A 529 -12.75 -23.90 -9.03
N GLY A 530 -12.13 -24.86 -8.32
CA GLY A 530 -12.86 -25.98 -7.73
C GLY A 530 -13.82 -25.47 -6.65
N TRP A 531 -15.09 -25.88 -6.74
CA TRP A 531 -16.18 -25.41 -5.90
C TRP A 531 -16.03 -25.85 -4.43
N ASP A 532 -15.51 -27.05 -4.25
CA ASP A 532 -15.33 -27.69 -2.95
C ASP A 532 -13.89 -27.53 -2.42
N ASP A 533 -13.03 -26.80 -3.15
CA ASP A 533 -11.60 -26.73 -2.85
C ASP A 533 -11.31 -25.81 -1.65
N PRO A 534 -10.46 -26.23 -0.70
CA PRO A 534 -9.91 -25.32 0.29
C PRO A 534 -8.99 -24.29 -0.38
N TYR A 535 -8.69 -23.19 0.31
CA TYR A 535 -7.70 -22.24 -0.17
C TYR A 535 -6.31 -22.84 0.00
N VAL A 536 -5.59 -23.00 -1.11
CA VAL A 536 -4.21 -23.52 -1.11
C VAL A 536 -3.24 -22.36 -1.32
N PRO A 537 -2.41 -22.02 -0.32
CA PRO A 537 -1.39 -20.99 -0.46
C PRO A 537 -0.35 -21.37 -1.52
N ARG A 538 0.23 -20.38 -2.22
CA ARG A 538 1.20 -20.58 -3.31
C ARG A 538 0.60 -21.43 -4.44
N THR A 539 1.42 -22.18 -5.19
CA THR A 539 0.95 -22.95 -6.35
C THR A 539 -0.17 -23.91 -5.99
N HIS A 540 -1.30 -23.78 -6.68
CA HIS A 540 -2.45 -24.65 -6.51
C HIS A 540 -2.77 -25.36 -7.82
N GLU A 541 -2.47 -26.67 -7.87
CA GLU A 541 -2.70 -27.52 -9.04
C GLU A 541 -4.19 -27.68 -9.41
N GLY A 542 -5.10 -27.41 -8.46
CA GLY A 542 -6.54 -27.40 -8.68
C GLY A 542 -7.10 -26.06 -9.15
N LEU A 543 -6.31 -24.98 -9.13
CA LEU A 543 -6.74 -23.67 -9.62
C LEU A 543 -6.14 -23.44 -11.00
N LEU A 544 -6.98 -23.45 -12.03
CA LEU A 544 -6.53 -23.49 -13.42
C LEU A 544 -6.75 -22.12 -14.08
N LYS A 545 -5.83 -21.70 -14.94
CA LYS A 545 -6.01 -20.53 -15.82
C LYS A 545 -5.88 -20.96 -17.27
N TRP A 546 -6.80 -20.51 -18.10
CA TRP A 546 -6.73 -20.61 -19.54
C TRP A 546 -6.59 -19.21 -20.13
N LYS A 547 -5.78 -19.10 -21.18
CA LYS A 547 -5.58 -17.86 -21.94
C LYS A 547 -5.85 -18.12 -23.41
N TYR A 548 -6.29 -17.09 -24.12
CA TYR A 548 -6.31 -17.14 -25.58
C TYR A 548 -4.91 -17.47 -26.10
N ALA A 549 -4.82 -18.32 -27.13
CA ALA A 549 -3.54 -18.75 -27.69
C ALA A 549 -2.68 -17.55 -28.13
N SER A 550 -3.31 -16.52 -28.70
CA SER A 550 -2.69 -15.25 -29.10
C SER A 550 -2.22 -14.37 -27.94
N MET A 551 -2.71 -14.61 -26.71
CA MET A 551 -2.37 -13.86 -25.50
C MET A 551 -1.31 -14.58 -24.63
N ASN A 552 -0.77 -15.69 -25.10
CA ASN A 552 0.36 -16.35 -24.47
C ASN A 552 1.66 -15.63 -24.85
N SER A 553 2.18 -14.85 -23.91
CA SER A 553 3.37 -14.03 -24.09
C SER A 553 4.56 -14.50 -23.25
N VAL A 554 5.76 -14.15 -23.72
CA VAL A 554 7.03 -14.31 -23.01
C VAL A 554 7.78 -12.98 -23.06
N ASP A 555 8.38 -12.59 -21.94
CA ASP A 555 9.24 -11.41 -21.87
C ASP A 555 10.69 -11.80 -22.15
N PHE A 556 11.23 -11.35 -23.28
CA PHE A 556 12.62 -11.54 -23.69
C PHE A 556 13.42 -10.26 -23.47
N LEU A 557 14.70 -10.39 -23.15
CA LEU A 557 15.64 -9.28 -23.33
C LEU A 557 16.12 -9.31 -24.77
N PHE A 558 15.86 -8.24 -25.51
CA PHE A 558 16.21 -8.12 -26.92
C PHE A 558 17.50 -7.33 -27.08
N GLU A 559 18.47 -7.87 -27.83
CA GLU A 559 19.69 -7.17 -28.20
C GLU A 559 19.93 -7.34 -29.71
N MET A 560 20.44 -6.29 -30.36
CA MET A 560 20.88 -6.31 -31.75
C MET A 560 22.41 -6.33 -31.81
N ALA A 561 22.99 -7.29 -32.51
CA ALA A 561 24.42 -7.38 -32.76
C ALA A 561 24.68 -7.68 -34.25
N GLU A 562 25.38 -6.78 -34.95
CA GLU A 562 25.80 -6.97 -36.36
C GLU A 562 24.66 -7.47 -37.26
N ASP A 563 23.51 -6.79 -37.22
CA ASP A 563 22.25 -7.13 -37.93
C ASP A 563 21.59 -8.47 -37.55
N ARG A 564 22.01 -9.09 -36.44
CA ARG A 564 21.37 -10.29 -35.88
C ARG A 564 20.56 -9.92 -34.64
N GLN A 565 19.35 -10.48 -34.59
CA GLN A 565 18.49 -10.42 -33.41
C GLN A 565 18.92 -11.47 -32.39
N LEU A 566 19.20 -11.05 -31.16
CA LEU A 566 19.56 -11.90 -30.03
C LEU A 566 18.48 -11.79 -28.94
N LEU A 567 17.94 -12.94 -28.55
CA LEU A 567 16.90 -13.03 -27.51
C LEU A 567 17.46 -13.71 -26.28
N PHE A 568 17.35 -13.07 -25.13
CA PHE A 568 17.86 -13.61 -23.87
C PHE A 568 16.73 -13.88 -22.86
N LEU A 569 16.84 -15.02 -22.19
CA LEU A 569 16.08 -15.40 -21.00
C LEU A 569 17.00 -15.47 -19.78
N HIS A 570 16.42 -15.58 -18.59
CA HIS A 570 17.18 -15.87 -17.37
C HIS A 570 17.22 -17.36 -17.08
N GLU A 571 18.39 -17.89 -16.73
CA GLU A 571 18.54 -19.24 -16.18
C GLU A 571 19.62 -19.21 -15.10
N ARG A 572 19.25 -19.56 -13.86
CA ARG A 572 20.19 -19.61 -12.72
C ARG A 572 21.00 -18.31 -12.51
N GLY A 573 20.36 -17.16 -12.73
CA GLY A 573 20.98 -15.84 -12.55
C GLY A 573 21.89 -15.39 -13.70
N LYS A 574 21.95 -16.12 -14.81
CA LYS A 574 22.70 -15.75 -16.01
C LYS A 574 21.75 -15.53 -17.20
N LYS A 575 22.18 -14.66 -18.13
CA LYS A 575 21.53 -14.51 -19.44
C LYS A 575 21.76 -15.78 -20.27
N LYS A 576 20.69 -16.37 -20.79
CA LYS A 576 20.71 -17.51 -21.71
C LYS A 576 20.22 -17.05 -23.07
N LEU A 577 21.07 -17.20 -24.09
CA LEU A 577 20.71 -16.90 -25.48
C LEU A 577 19.74 -17.96 -26.01
N MET A 578 18.69 -17.51 -26.69
CA MET A 578 17.74 -18.36 -27.39
C MET A 578 18.14 -18.44 -28.87
N GLU A 579 18.79 -19.53 -29.23
CA GLU A 579 19.21 -19.77 -30.62
C GLU A 579 17.99 -19.99 -31.53
N GLY A 580 18.08 -19.50 -32.78
CA GLY A 580 17.10 -19.77 -33.84
C GLY A 580 15.74 -19.05 -33.71
N ASN A 581 15.52 -18.23 -32.67
CA ASN A 581 14.28 -17.49 -32.49
C ASN A 581 14.44 -16.04 -32.98
N ARG A 582 13.43 -15.52 -33.68
CA ARG A 582 13.38 -14.13 -34.16
C ARG A 582 12.12 -13.44 -33.66
N ILE A 583 12.19 -12.12 -33.52
CA ILE A 583 11.06 -11.25 -33.22
C ILE A 583 10.72 -10.42 -34.48
N ALA A 584 9.46 -10.48 -34.86
CA ALA A 584 8.83 -9.55 -35.79
C ALA A 584 8.35 -8.31 -35.03
N PHE A 585 8.68 -7.14 -35.55
CA PHE A 585 8.15 -5.84 -35.12
C PHE A 585 7.15 -5.36 -36.17
N GLY A 586 6.20 -4.50 -35.80
CA GLY A 586 5.25 -3.92 -36.76
C GLY A 586 5.96 -3.13 -37.86
N ASP A 587 5.32 -3.04 -39.03
CA ASP A 587 5.91 -2.64 -40.32
C ASP A 587 6.64 -1.27 -40.35
N ASP A 588 6.48 -0.43 -39.32
CA ASP A 588 7.04 0.93 -39.24
C ASP A 588 8.11 1.12 -38.15
N VAL A 589 8.60 0.06 -37.48
CA VAL A 589 9.50 0.23 -36.33
C VAL A 589 10.86 -0.42 -36.52
N ASP A 590 11.92 0.38 -36.34
CA ASP A 590 13.31 -0.08 -36.36
C ASP A 590 13.62 -0.99 -35.15
N PRO A 591 13.96 -2.28 -35.36
CA PRO A 591 14.34 -3.19 -34.29
C PRO A 591 15.49 -2.68 -33.43
N ALA A 592 16.44 -1.91 -33.98
CA ALA A 592 17.58 -1.40 -33.22
C ALA A 592 17.17 -0.52 -32.03
N SER A 593 16.02 0.16 -32.13
CA SER A 593 15.46 1.00 -31.05
C SER A 593 15.02 0.22 -29.80
N TYR A 594 14.85 -1.11 -29.91
CA TYR A 594 14.48 -2.01 -28.82
C TYR A 594 15.68 -2.69 -28.17
N SER A 595 16.90 -2.54 -28.73
CA SER A 595 18.10 -3.17 -28.21
C SER A 595 18.37 -2.76 -26.75
N GLY A 596 18.65 -3.75 -25.89
CA GLY A 596 18.84 -3.58 -24.45
C GLY A 596 17.56 -3.45 -23.63
N LYS A 597 16.38 -3.56 -24.25
CA LYS A 597 15.08 -3.49 -23.56
C LYS A 597 14.45 -4.87 -23.42
N ILE A 598 13.60 -5.01 -22.40
CA ILE A 598 12.75 -6.19 -22.25
C ILE A 598 11.49 -5.98 -23.07
N VAL A 599 11.19 -6.92 -23.95
CA VAL A 599 10.03 -6.91 -24.84
C VAL A 599 9.13 -8.09 -24.54
N GLU A 600 7.83 -7.83 -24.44
CA GLU A 600 6.81 -8.87 -24.31
C GLU A 600 6.39 -9.33 -25.70
N CYS A 601 6.47 -10.63 -25.98
CA CYS A 601 6.19 -11.17 -27.30
C CYS A 601 5.19 -12.32 -27.24
N ALA A 602 4.25 -12.35 -28.19
CA ALA A 602 3.33 -13.45 -28.40
C ALA A 602 3.81 -14.33 -29.57
N TRP A 603 3.48 -15.62 -29.54
CA TRP A 603 3.82 -16.53 -30.64
C TRP A 603 2.78 -16.44 -31.75
N ASN A 604 3.20 -16.06 -32.96
CA ASN A 604 2.39 -16.19 -34.16
C ASN A 604 2.63 -17.56 -34.79
N LYS A 605 1.57 -18.38 -34.84
CA LYS A 605 1.64 -19.75 -35.37
C LYS A 605 1.72 -19.80 -36.90
N GLU A 606 1.16 -18.82 -37.60
CA GLU A 606 1.13 -18.80 -39.07
C GLU A 606 2.52 -18.52 -39.65
N GLU A 607 3.22 -17.54 -39.05
CA GLU A 607 4.55 -17.10 -39.47
C GLU A 607 5.70 -17.81 -38.70
N GLU A 608 5.36 -18.69 -37.75
CA GLU A 608 6.30 -19.35 -36.83
C GLU A 608 7.32 -18.39 -36.19
N VAL A 609 6.86 -17.19 -35.80
CA VAL A 609 7.70 -16.11 -35.28
C VAL A 609 7.11 -15.50 -34.01
N TRP A 610 7.97 -14.99 -33.13
CA TRP A 610 7.54 -14.17 -32.01
C TRP A 610 7.19 -12.76 -32.51
N VAL A 611 6.05 -12.21 -32.12
CA VAL A 611 5.65 -10.85 -32.47
C VAL A 611 5.74 -9.96 -31.24
N CYS A 612 6.45 -8.84 -31.34
CA CYS A 612 6.58 -7.88 -30.25
C CYS A 612 5.23 -7.21 -29.97
N MET A 613 4.74 -7.33 -28.73
CA MET A 613 3.53 -6.68 -28.26
C MET A 613 3.84 -5.30 -27.68
N ARG A 614 4.80 -5.24 -26.75
CA ARG A 614 5.17 -3.99 -26.04
C ARG A 614 6.54 -4.07 -25.37
N VAL A 615 7.04 -2.91 -24.93
CA VAL A 615 8.21 -2.81 -24.06
C VAL A 615 7.80 -2.92 -22.60
N ARG A 616 8.54 -3.71 -21.82
CA ARG A 616 8.34 -3.90 -20.37
C ARG A 616 9.32 -3.06 -19.57
N THR A 617 8.98 -1.79 -19.35
CA THR A 617 9.77 -0.86 -18.51
C THR A 617 9.64 -1.17 -17.02
N ASP A 618 8.60 -1.92 -16.63
CA ASP A 618 8.30 -2.38 -15.27
C ASP A 618 9.23 -3.53 -14.81
N LYS A 619 9.88 -4.21 -15.75
CA LYS A 619 10.74 -5.37 -15.46
C LYS A 619 12.21 -5.02 -15.49
N ALA A 620 12.93 -5.50 -14.47
CA ALA A 620 14.39 -5.44 -14.43
C ALA A 620 15.05 -6.65 -15.13
N THR A 621 14.32 -7.76 -15.27
CA THR A 621 14.85 -9.03 -15.80
C THR A 621 13.84 -9.72 -16.73
N PRO A 622 14.30 -10.39 -17.80
CA PRO A 622 13.42 -11.20 -18.66
C PRO A 622 12.87 -12.41 -17.90
N ASN A 623 11.99 -13.18 -18.53
CA ASN A 623 11.44 -14.38 -17.92
C ASN A 623 12.52 -15.46 -17.65
N ASP A 624 12.30 -16.26 -16.61
CA ASP A 624 13.09 -17.47 -16.36
C ASP A 624 12.80 -18.53 -17.43
N PHE A 625 13.82 -19.32 -17.79
CA PHE A 625 13.72 -20.38 -18.79
C PHE A 625 12.63 -21.40 -18.46
N ASN A 626 12.36 -21.67 -17.17
CA ASN A 626 11.26 -22.55 -16.77
C ASN A 626 9.89 -21.94 -17.09
N THR A 627 9.74 -20.62 -16.95
CA THR A 627 8.51 -19.91 -17.34
C THR A 627 8.32 -20.01 -18.85
N TYR A 628 9.37 -19.76 -19.64
CA TYR A 628 9.33 -19.95 -21.09
C TYR A 628 8.92 -21.37 -21.47
N ARG A 629 9.50 -22.41 -20.85
CA ARG A 629 9.12 -23.81 -21.13
C ARG A 629 7.65 -24.09 -20.87
N LYS A 630 7.07 -23.51 -19.80
CA LYS A 630 5.64 -23.65 -19.48
C LYS A 630 4.76 -22.94 -20.51
N VAL A 631 5.13 -21.72 -20.92
CA VAL A 631 4.40 -20.98 -21.96
C VAL A 631 4.48 -21.71 -23.29
N LEU A 632 5.66 -22.20 -23.69
CA LEU A 632 5.84 -22.97 -24.91
C LEU A 632 5.04 -24.28 -24.89
N ARG A 633 4.95 -24.97 -23.74
CA ARG A 633 4.06 -26.13 -23.59
C ARG A 633 2.60 -25.73 -23.81
N SER A 634 2.14 -24.64 -23.20
CA SER A 634 0.77 -24.13 -23.40
C SER A 634 0.48 -23.79 -24.86
N ILE A 635 1.44 -23.21 -25.58
CA ILE A 635 1.33 -22.93 -27.02
C ILE A 635 1.28 -24.22 -27.83
N LYS A 636 2.09 -25.23 -27.48
CA LYS A 636 2.11 -26.54 -28.15
C LYS A 636 0.83 -27.35 -27.93
N ASP A 637 0.30 -27.34 -26.71
CA ASP A 637 -0.95 -28.03 -26.38
C ASP A 637 -2.15 -27.43 -27.12
N ASN A 638 -2.05 -26.13 -27.45
CA ASN A 638 -2.95 -25.35 -28.29
C ASN A 638 -4.43 -25.62 -27.99
N ILE A 639 -4.79 -25.48 -26.72
CA ILE A 639 -6.20 -25.53 -26.30
C ILE A 639 -6.85 -24.22 -26.72
N THR A 640 -7.42 -24.20 -27.92
CA THR A 640 -8.14 -23.03 -28.46
C THR A 640 -9.49 -22.84 -27.75
N GLU A 641 -10.16 -21.74 -28.03
CA GLU A 641 -11.52 -21.50 -27.51
C GLU A 641 -12.47 -22.63 -27.93
N GLU A 642 -12.40 -23.07 -29.18
CA GLU A 642 -13.25 -24.12 -29.75
C GLU A 642 -13.02 -25.45 -29.02
N VAL A 643 -11.74 -25.86 -28.88
CA VAL A 643 -11.38 -27.10 -28.18
C VAL A 643 -11.86 -27.08 -26.73
N LEU A 644 -11.66 -25.94 -26.04
CA LEU A 644 -12.11 -25.79 -24.66
C LEU A 644 -13.64 -25.90 -24.55
N LEU A 645 -14.36 -25.25 -25.45
CA LEU A 645 -15.82 -25.30 -25.46
C LEU A 645 -16.31 -26.72 -25.74
N ASP A 646 -15.77 -27.43 -26.72
CA ASP A 646 -16.17 -28.80 -27.05
C ASP A 646 -15.95 -29.75 -25.87
N GLU A 647 -14.79 -29.64 -25.22
CA GLU A 647 -14.47 -30.41 -24.02
C GLU A 647 -15.45 -30.13 -22.87
N ILE A 648 -15.78 -28.86 -22.64
CA ILE A 648 -16.78 -28.46 -21.63
C ILE A 648 -18.17 -29.01 -21.98
N HIS A 649 -18.58 -29.01 -23.25
CA HIS A 649 -19.87 -29.56 -23.67
C HIS A 649 -20.01 -31.05 -23.34
N GLU A 650 -18.93 -31.82 -23.45
CA GLU A 650 -18.93 -33.22 -23.02
C GLU A 650 -18.89 -33.36 -21.49
N ILE A 651 -18.10 -32.53 -20.79
CA ILE A 651 -18.00 -32.54 -19.32
C ILE A 651 -19.34 -32.27 -18.66
N ILE A 652 -20.10 -31.28 -19.13
CA ILE A 652 -21.38 -30.90 -18.48
C ILE A 652 -22.48 -31.97 -18.62
N ARG A 653 -22.32 -32.93 -19.54
CA ARG A 653 -23.23 -34.08 -19.70
C ARG A 653 -22.95 -35.20 -18.70
N LEU A 654 -21.79 -35.18 -18.02
CA LEU A 654 -21.50 -36.14 -16.97
C LEU A 654 -22.52 -36.02 -15.82
N PRO A 655 -22.94 -37.13 -15.19
CA PRO A 655 -23.98 -37.12 -14.16
C PRO A 655 -23.73 -36.10 -13.04
N MET A 656 -22.48 -35.97 -12.59
CA MET A 656 -22.04 -35.02 -11.57
C MET A 656 -22.45 -33.56 -11.90
N TYR A 657 -22.29 -33.14 -13.16
CA TYR A 657 -22.66 -31.80 -13.59
C TYR A 657 -24.14 -31.70 -13.92
N ALA A 658 -24.71 -32.70 -14.60
CA ALA A 658 -26.10 -32.71 -15.02
C ALA A 658 -27.07 -32.63 -13.83
N ASP A 659 -26.80 -33.36 -12.75
CA ASP A 659 -27.64 -33.35 -11.56
C ASP A 659 -27.58 -32.01 -10.83
N ARG A 660 -26.43 -31.36 -10.81
CA ARG A 660 -26.29 -30.06 -10.15
C ARG A 660 -26.87 -28.92 -10.96
N ILE A 661 -26.73 -28.95 -12.29
CA ILE A 661 -27.44 -28.02 -13.19
C ILE A 661 -28.97 -28.13 -12.97
N LYS A 662 -29.50 -29.34 -12.77
CA LYS A 662 -30.92 -29.55 -12.41
C LYS A 662 -31.28 -29.00 -11.03
N GLN A 663 -30.41 -29.14 -10.03
CA GLN A 663 -30.65 -28.58 -8.70
C GLN A 663 -30.65 -27.05 -8.70
N ASP A 664 -29.69 -26.42 -9.37
CA ASP A 664 -29.61 -24.96 -9.47
C ASP A 664 -30.78 -24.36 -10.27
N SER A 665 -31.18 -25.02 -11.37
CA SER A 665 -32.36 -24.60 -12.14
C SER A 665 -33.68 -24.75 -11.37
N LYS A 666 -33.83 -25.79 -10.53
CA LYS A 666 -34.98 -25.94 -9.62
C LYS A 666 -34.98 -24.93 -8.47
N GLY A 667 -33.80 -24.59 -7.92
CA GLY A 667 -33.66 -23.55 -6.90
C GLY A 667 -34.14 -22.17 -7.36
N HIS A 668 -33.94 -21.84 -8.64
CA HIS A 668 -34.46 -20.63 -9.28
C HIS A 668 -35.99 -20.68 -9.53
N HIS A 669 -36.61 -21.86 -9.59
CA HIS A 669 -38.07 -22.00 -9.78
C HIS A 669 -38.85 -22.05 -8.45
N HIS A 670 -38.23 -22.45 -7.33
CA HIS A 670 -38.89 -22.48 -6.03
C HIS A 670 -38.85 -21.15 -5.26
N SER A 671 -38.03 -20.17 -5.66
CA SER A 671 -38.07 -18.81 -5.09
C SER A 671 -39.27 -17.98 -5.58
N SER A 672 -39.97 -18.43 -6.63
CA SER A 672 -41.09 -17.70 -7.24
C SER A 672 -42.47 -18.02 -6.62
N THR A 673 -42.55 -18.94 -5.66
CA THR A 673 -43.84 -19.53 -5.20
C THR A 673 -44.02 -19.55 -3.67
N ARG A 674 -43.62 -18.50 -2.94
CA ARG A 674 -44.06 -18.26 -1.54
C ARG A 674 -44.90 -16.98 -1.41
N PRO A 675 -45.96 -16.96 -0.59
CA PRO A 675 -46.92 -15.86 -0.56
C PRO A 675 -46.33 -14.60 0.05
N LYS A 676 -46.65 -13.45 -0.55
CA LYS A 676 -46.24 -12.10 -0.16
C LYS A 676 -46.65 -11.79 1.29
N VAL A 677 -45.70 -11.86 2.22
CA VAL A 677 -45.73 -11.07 3.45
C VAL A 677 -44.84 -9.86 3.22
N ARG A 678 -45.41 -8.66 3.39
CA ARG A 678 -44.75 -7.35 3.20
C ARG A 678 -43.50 -7.24 4.08
N MET A 679 -42.35 -7.58 3.52
CA MET A 679 -41.06 -6.96 3.80
C MET A 679 -40.61 -6.32 2.50
N GLY A 680 -40.21 -5.04 2.56
CA GLY A 680 -39.80 -4.25 1.40
C GLY A 680 -38.53 -4.82 0.77
N PHE A 681 -38.69 -5.79 -0.12
CA PHE A 681 -37.69 -6.19 -1.09
C PHE A 681 -37.57 -5.07 -2.13
N VAL A 682 -36.42 -4.40 -2.15
CA VAL A 682 -35.99 -3.68 -3.35
C VAL A 682 -35.81 -4.73 -4.45
N GLN A 683 -36.63 -4.62 -5.48
CA GLN A 683 -36.77 -5.57 -6.56
C GLN A 683 -35.48 -5.75 -7.36
N ASN A 684 -35.31 -6.99 -7.84
CA ASN A 684 -34.45 -7.38 -8.94
C ASN A 684 -34.42 -6.30 -10.04
N ILE A 685 -33.26 -5.69 -10.23
CA ILE A 685 -32.91 -5.01 -11.47
C ILE A 685 -32.20 -6.06 -12.33
N SER A 686 -32.68 -6.20 -13.56
CA SER A 686 -32.08 -6.92 -14.68
C SER A 686 -30.54 -6.89 -14.67
N PRO A 687 -29.82 -7.98 -15.02
CA PRO A 687 -28.37 -7.93 -15.26
C PRO A 687 -27.99 -7.03 -16.46
N TRP A 688 -28.98 -6.54 -17.20
CA TRP A 688 -28.87 -5.67 -18.36
C TRP A 688 -29.50 -4.33 -18.05
N GLN A 689 -28.74 -3.49 -17.37
CA GLN A 689 -28.89 -2.03 -17.31
C GLN A 689 -27.95 -1.57 -16.22
N PHE A 690 -26.73 -1.17 -16.59
CA PHE A 690 -25.92 -0.13 -15.93
C PHE A 690 -24.62 0.00 -16.74
N LEU A 691 -24.75 0.65 -17.89
CA LEU A 691 -23.74 1.53 -18.47
C LEU A 691 -24.37 2.95 -18.46
N PRO A 692 -23.54 4.01 -18.42
CA PRO A 692 -23.57 5.09 -17.43
C PRO A 692 -24.62 6.19 -17.66
N THR A 693 -25.02 6.81 -16.55
CA THR A 693 -24.91 8.26 -16.36
C THR A 693 -23.99 8.53 -15.18
#